data_AF-A0A6N6MAS5-F1
#
_entry.id   AF-A0A6N6MAS5-F1
#
_cell.length_a   1.000
_cell.length_b   1.000
_cell.length_c   1.000
_cell.angle_alpha   90.00
_cell.angle_beta   90.00
_cell.angle_gamma   90.00
#
_symmetry.space_group_name_H-M   'P 1'
#
loop_
_entity.id
_entity.type
_entity.pdbx_description
1 polymer ?
#
loop_
_entity_poly.entity_id
_entity_poly.type
_entity_poly.pdbx_seq_one_letter_code
_entity_poly.pdbx_strand_id
1 'polypeptide(L)'
;MKILDRYILTSYLKTFISVFLILMMIFVLQTIWLYIKELAGKDLDIMVIVKFLFYFMPKLIPLVLPLTILLASIMVFGSFAENYEFAAMKSTGISLQRAMSGLSIFIVGLGILTFFFSNNVIPWAEYNSYNLRRNIAKLKPAMLLAEGQFNEMEAYTIKFDKKYGDRDQFLDNVTIHIKGDDGRTNATVIKAKKGELTSKEDSNVLTLILTDGHYYNDVKPKTHKARLKKPFIKSSFDKKLMNIDLSDLNNVDFEEKSQDDKYNMLDVPGLNKAIDSLVEKSKSDHEHFSNTLYQRSGFMRYDAPTKAIPKDSIYTGEILDLYDTKSKVQLVDVATKALISSNQILTTKEKTIKVARTWLNKHVISLHEKFALGFACIILFFVGAPLGALIRKGGIGLPMVIAILLFLTYHFIGIFSTNSAKSGGFHPILASWFSTLIMLPLGIFLTKRATADRGLFESQGILEPLKKLFGIKIKPQERDLSTFDINTEEYNTLLGYDNAKLIDILKNYKHYNYDIKYKNSALAILDSRGVTKQQLKFSGEYSDDRFNETIRLKIANDEDSKLALIIYFIFAPFILVGKILENNNYESIGKTLFIVGIVIGIIYLFAFTRSFISFSNFKKHVKKQLITNSILYVLVGFPLFFIVYFVQKKMLLKDMAEDEIHNPLIEVNKEDAAICPQLRSTLKNYTAHAKIAMIVYSLSVILVVLYFILNNNKQEALALAALQLAAILFILFVIYFIKSILNTLQFYKQKEATIKTAQLIIILMSSILYPIPFFILQKQLKRDFKSICL
;
A
#
# COMPACT_ATOMS: atom_id res chain seq x y z
N MET A 1 -13.25 -19.29 37.66
CA MET A 1 -13.68 -19.28 36.24
C MET A 1 -14.97 -20.06 36.10
N LYS A 2 -15.91 -19.63 35.24
CA LYS A 2 -17.09 -20.45 34.91
C LYS A 2 -16.64 -21.67 34.09
N ILE A 3 -17.46 -22.73 34.06
CA ILE A 3 -17.12 -24.01 33.41
C ILE A 3 -16.83 -23.80 31.92
N LEU A 4 -17.66 -23.02 31.22
CA LEU A 4 -17.47 -22.70 29.80
C LEU A 4 -16.15 -21.96 29.54
N ASP A 5 -15.84 -20.94 30.35
CA ASP A 5 -14.60 -20.17 30.22
C ASP A 5 -13.37 -21.09 30.40
N ARG A 6 -13.44 -22.04 31.34
CA ARG A 6 -12.37 -23.03 31.58
C ARG A 6 -12.23 -24.00 30.40
N TYR A 7 -13.35 -24.48 29.85
CA TYR A 7 -13.34 -25.37 28.69
C TYR A 7 -12.70 -24.68 27.47
N ILE A 8 -13.15 -23.48 27.12
CA ILE A 8 -12.60 -22.70 25.99
C ILE A 8 -11.10 -22.42 26.19
N LEU A 9 -10.69 -21.98 27.39
CA LEU A 9 -9.29 -21.70 27.68
C LEU A 9 -8.42 -22.97 27.60
N THR A 10 -8.91 -24.10 28.10
CA THR A 10 -8.16 -25.37 28.07
C THR A 10 -7.99 -25.87 26.64
N SER A 11 -9.05 -25.83 25.83
CA SER A 11 -8.98 -26.17 24.41
C SER A 11 -8.04 -25.22 23.66
N TYR A 12 -8.08 -23.93 23.97
CA TYR A 12 -7.16 -22.96 23.39
C TYR A 12 -5.70 -23.23 23.75
N LEU A 13 -5.39 -23.44 25.03
CA LEU A 13 -4.01 -23.68 25.49
C LEU A 13 -3.40 -24.94 24.88
N LYS A 14 -4.19 -26.04 24.77
CA LYS A 14 -3.74 -27.27 24.11
C LYS A 14 -3.33 -27.01 22.66
N THR A 15 -4.19 -26.33 21.90
CA THR A 15 -3.91 -25.98 20.50
C THR A 15 -2.76 -24.98 20.38
N PHE A 16 -2.74 -23.94 21.22
CA PHE A 16 -1.71 -22.91 21.24
C PHE A 16 -0.32 -23.49 21.49
N ILE A 17 -0.14 -24.33 22.51
CA ILE A 17 1.16 -24.93 22.83
C ILE A 17 1.62 -25.84 21.69
N SER A 18 0.72 -26.68 21.15
CA SER A 18 1.06 -27.56 20.02
C SER A 18 1.50 -26.77 18.79
N VAL A 19 0.73 -25.75 18.41
CA VAL A 19 1.04 -24.90 17.25
C VAL A 19 2.33 -24.11 17.48
N PHE A 20 2.51 -23.55 18.68
CA PHE A 20 3.70 -22.79 19.03
C PHE A 20 4.95 -23.64 18.90
N LEU A 21 4.97 -24.86 19.45
CA LEU A 21 6.12 -25.76 19.38
C LEU A 21 6.46 -26.15 17.94
N ILE A 22 5.44 -26.49 17.14
CA ILE A 22 5.63 -26.85 15.72
C ILE A 22 6.23 -25.67 14.95
N LEU A 23 5.63 -24.48 15.06
CA LEU A 23 6.12 -23.29 14.36
C LEU A 23 7.51 -22.89 14.85
N MET A 24 7.76 -22.92 16.16
CA MET A 24 9.05 -22.60 16.73
C MET A 24 10.14 -23.55 16.21
N MET A 25 9.85 -24.86 16.12
CA MET A 25 10.76 -25.84 15.52
C MET A 25 11.05 -25.53 14.05
N ILE A 26 10.03 -25.21 13.26
CA ILE A 26 10.19 -24.85 11.84
C ILE A 26 11.12 -23.63 11.70
N PHE A 27 10.91 -22.58 12.50
CA PHE A 27 11.74 -21.38 12.44
C PHE A 27 13.17 -21.59 12.95
N VAL A 28 13.37 -22.48 13.93
CA VAL A 28 14.71 -22.89 14.38
C VAL A 28 15.44 -23.65 13.27
N LEU A 29 14.79 -24.60 12.60
CA LEU A 29 15.37 -25.31 11.45
C LEU A 29 15.72 -24.36 10.30
N GLN A 30 14.83 -23.40 10.00
CA GLN A 30 15.11 -22.34 9.02
C GLN A 30 16.34 -21.51 9.44
N THR A 31 16.49 -21.22 10.73
CA THR A 31 17.63 -20.47 11.27
C THR A 31 18.93 -21.25 11.09
N ILE A 32 18.95 -22.55 11.39
CA ILE A 32 20.12 -23.42 11.15
C ILE A 32 20.53 -23.34 9.67
N TRP A 33 19.57 -23.46 8.75
CA TRP A 33 19.85 -23.36 7.32
C TRP A 33 20.40 -21.98 6.91
N LEU A 34 19.83 -20.89 7.44
CA LEU A 34 20.27 -19.53 7.15
C LEU A 34 21.72 -19.28 7.58
N TYR A 35 22.14 -19.86 8.71
CA TYR A 35 23.47 -19.65 9.29
C TYR A 35 24.45 -20.81 9.07
N ILE A 36 24.10 -21.80 8.23
CA ILE A 36 24.94 -22.97 8.00
C ILE A 36 26.36 -22.59 7.53
N LYS A 37 26.51 -21.58 6.67
CA LYS A 37 27.83 -21.09 6.18
C LYS A 37 28.68 -20.41 7.26
N GLU A 38 28.06 -20.00 8.35
CA GLU A 38 28.73 -19.37 9.49
C GLU A 38 29.08 -20.37 10.58
N LEU A 39 28.42 -21.52 10.62
CA LEU A 39 28.62 -22.59 11.60
C LEU A 39 29.44 -23.77 11.05
N ALA A 40 29.24 -24.13 9.78
CA ALA A 40 29.91 -25.25 9.14
C ALA A 40 31.38 -24.94 8.80
N GLY A 41 32.25 -25.95 8.97
CA GLY A 41 33.67 -25.88 8.63
C GLY A 41 34.53 -25.07 9.61
N LYS A 42 34.12 -25.00 10.89
CA LYS A 42 34.77 -24.18 11.94
C LYS A 42 35.16 -24.93 13.21
N ASP A 43 35.14 -26.27 13.20
CA ASP A 43 35.41 -27.11 14.37
C ASP A 43 34.73 -26.61 15.67
N LEU A 44 33.50 -26.09 15.54
CA LEU A 44 32.74 -25.57 16.67
C LEU A 44 32.25 -26.73 17.53
N ASP A 45 32.47 -26.61 18.83
CA ASP A 45 31.83 -27.50 19.80
C ASP A 45 30.29 -27.43 19.65
N ILE A 46 29.64 -28.59 19.74
CA ILE A 46 28.19 -28.75 19.67
C ILE A 46 27.53 -27.85 20.74
N MET A 47 28.15 -27.69 21.90
CA MET A 47 27.63 -26.81 22.96
C MET A 47 27.54 -25.34 22.51
N VAL A 48 28.49 -24.86 21.70
CA VAL A 48 28.47 -23.49 21.14
C VAL A 48 27.31 -23.34 20.16
N ILE A 49 27.04 -24.36 19.34
CA ILE A 49 25.90 -24.37 18.41
C ILE A 49 24.57 -24.34 19.18
N VAL A 50 24.43 -25.16 20.22
CA VAL A 50 23.23 -25.17 21.08
C VAL A 50 23.04 -23.82 21.77
N LYS A 51 24.11 -23.23 22.32
CA LYS A 51 24.09 -21.90 22.94
C LYS A 51 23.69 -20.81 21.94
N PHE A 52 24.20 -20.87 20.72
CA PHE A 52 23.81 -19.98 19.63
C PHE A 52 22.32 -20.09 19.29
N LEU A 53 21.80 -21.32 19.13
CA LEU A 53 20.39 -21.54 18.85
C LEU A 53 19.49 -21.07 20.00
N PHE A 54 19.89 -21.33 21.25
CA PHE A 54 19.16 -20.88 22.43
C PHE A 54 19.04 -19.34 22.49
N TYR A 55 20.12 -18.61 22.21
CA TYR A 55 20.06 -17.14 22.12
C TYR A 55 19.28 -16.64 20.90
N PHE A 56 19.16 -17.45 19.85
CA PHE A 56 18.35 -17.08 18.68
C PHE A 56 16.85 -17.29 18.92
N MET A 57 16.45 -18.21 19.78
CA MET A 57 15.03 -18.54 20.02
C MET A 57 14.18 -17.31 20.41
N PRO A 58 14.57 -16.47 21.38
CA PRO A 58 13.78 -15.28 21.73
C PRO A 58 13.57 -14.30 20.57
N LYS A 59 14.53 -14.23 19.64
CA LYS A 59 14.45 -13.38 18.44
C LYS A 59 13.35 -13.81 17.47
N LEU A 60 12.94 -15.08 17.50
CA LEU A 60 11.88 -15.62 16.64
C LEU A 60 10.48 -15.33 17.16
N ILE A 61 10.33 -15.01 18.46
CA ILE A 61 9.02 -14.79 19.10
C ILE A 61 8.17 -13.69 18.43
N PRO A 62 8.71 -12.52 18.02
CA PRO A 62 7.94 -11.51 17.31
C PRO A 62 7.25 -12.01 16.03
N LEU A 63 7.75 -13.08 15.43
CA LEU A 63 7.20 -13.71 14.24
C LEU A 63 6.29 -14.90 14.59
N VAL A 64 6.74 -15.77 15.49
CA VAL A 64 6.04 -17.03 15.84
C VAL A 64 4.78 -16.79 16.67
N LEU A 65 4.86 -15.89 17.66
CA LEU A 65 3.79 -15.73 18.64
C LEU A 65 2.49 -15.16 18.03
N PRO A 66 2.51 -14.07 17.23
CA PRO A 66 1.28 -13.54 16.65
C PRO A 66 0.63 -14.51 15.65
N LEU A 67 1.43 -15.25 14.89
CA LEU A 67 0.96 -16.33 14.01
C LEU A 67 0.28 -17.45 14.81
N THR A 68 0.92 -17.89 15.90
CA THR A 68 0.38 -18.93 16.78
C THR A 68 -0.97 -18.50 17.35
N ILE A 69 -1.09 -17.27 17.86
CA ILE A 69 -2.34 -16.75 18.42
C ILE A 69 -3.44 -16.75 17.37
N LEU A 70 -3.15 -16.25 16.16
CA LEU A 70 -4.12 -16.20 15.07
C LEU A 70 -4.60 -17.61 14.70
N LEU A 71 -3.67 -18.54 14.49
CA LEU A 71 -3.94 -19.90 14.03
C LEU A 71 -4.68 -20.71 15.10
N ALA A 72 -4.23 -20.66 16.35
CA ALA A 72 -4.90 -21.33 17.47
C ALA A 72 -6.32 -20.80 17.69
N SER A 73 -6.54 -19.49 17.56
CA SER A 73 -7.87 -18.89 17.70
C SER A 73 -8.81 -19.36 16.60
N ILE A 74 -8.35 -19.33 15.34
CA ILE A 74 -9.14 -19.77 14.19
C ILE A 74 -9.49 -21.26 14.33
N MET A 75 -8.53 -22.10 14.71
CA MET A 75 -8.75 -23.54 14.86
C MET A 75 -9.73 -23.87 15.99
N VAL A 76 -9.59 -23.25 17.16
CA VAL A 76 -10.45 -23.54 18.32
C VAL A 76 -11.88 -23.08 18.07
N PHE A 77 -12.08 -21.82 17.67
CA PHE A 77 -13.43 -21.31 17.40
C PHE A 77 -14.04 -21.91 16.13
N GLY A 78 -13.21 -22.30 15.15
CA GLY A 78 -13.64 -23.07 13.98
C GLY A 78 -14.12 -24.47 14.38
N SER A 79 -13.38 -25.18 15.23
CA SER A 79 -13.81 -26.50 15.70
C SER A 79 -15.11 -26.45 16.50
N PHE A 80 -15.31 -25.42 17.34
CA PHE A 80 -16.58 -25.24 18.04
C PHE A 80 -17.74 -24.94 17.09
N ALA A 81 -17.48 -24.25 15.97
CA ALA A 81 -18.48 -24.00 14.95
C ALA A 81 -18.80 -25.25 14.12
N GLU A 82 -17.80 -26.06 13.79
CA GLU A 82 -17.92 -27.31 13.03
C GLU A 82 -18.63 -28.40 13.82
N ASN A 83 -18.31 -28.56 15.11
CA ASN A 83 -18.93 -29.52 16.02
C ASN A 83 -20.30 -29.09 16.56
N TYR A 84 -20.87 -27.98 16.04
CA TYR A 84 -22.12 -27.39 16.53
C TYR A 84 -22.15 -27.00 18.02
N GLU A 85 -21.03 -27.04 18.72
CA GLU A 85 -20.91 -26.60 20.13
C GLU A 85 -21.27 -25.12 20.25
N PHE A 86 -20.82 -24.30 19.29
CA PHE A 86 -21.11 -22.88 19.26
C PHE A 86 -22.61 -22.60 19.03
N ALA A 87 -23.28 -23.40 18.20
CA ALA A 87 -24.72 -23.30 17.99
C ALA A 87 -25.50 -23.67 19.25
N ALA A 88 -25.08 -24.72 19.97
CA ALA A 88 -25.68 -25.14 21.23
C ALA A 88 -25.54 -24.05 22.32
N MET A 89 -24.36 -23.45 22.48
CA MET A 89 -24.15 -22.31 23.39
C MET A 89 -25.14 -21.18 23.09
N LYS A 90 -25.31 -20.85 21.81
CA LYS A 90 -26.18 -19.76 21.38
C LYS A 90 -27.67 -20.04 21.65
N SER A 91 -28.13 -21.28 21.47
CA SER A 91 -29.51 -21.68 21.81
C SER A 91 -29.83 -21.53 23.30
N THR A 92 -28.82 -21.55 24.17
CA THR A 92 -28.97 -21.27 25.61
C THR A 92 -28.88 -19.78 25.97
N GLY A 93 -28.80 -18.89 24.97
CA GLY A 93 -28.71 -17.43 25.16
C GLY A 93 -27.28 -16.91 25.35
N ILE A 94 -26.25 -17.74 25.19
CA ILE A 94 -24.85 -17.31 25.31
C ILE A 94 -24.38 -16.68 23.99
N SER A 95 -24.04 -15.39 24.03
CA SER A 95 -23.52 -14.68 22.85
C SER A 95 -22.07 -15.06 22.53
N LEU A 96 -21.65 -14.86 21.27
CA LEU A 96 -20.24 -15.05 20.84
C LEU A 96 -19.27 -14.25 21.71
N GLN A 97 -19.60 -12.99 21.97
CA GLN A 97 -18.77 -12.10 22.77
C GLN A 97 -18.61 -12.61 24.21
N ARG A 98 -19.67 -13.20 24.78
CA ARG A 98 -19.60 -13.82 26.10
C ARG A 98 -18.68 -15.03 26.10
N ALA A 99 -18.78 -15.90 25.11
CA ALA A 99 -17.89 -17.06 24.96
C ALA A 99 -16.41 -16.65 24.78
N MET A 100 -16.15 -15.58 24.02
CA MET A 100 -14.79 -15.07 23.81
C MET A 100 -14.22 -14.33 25.03
N SER A 101 -15.06 -13.74 25.89
CA SER A 101 -14.62 -12.81 26.95
C SER A 101 -13.57 -13.39 27.91
N GLY A 102 -13.73 -14.64 28.36
CA GLY A 102 -12.77 -15.28 29.26
C GLY A 102 -11.40 -15.45 28.62
N LEU A 103 -11.37 -15.81 27.34
CA LEU A 103 -10.12 -15.95 26.57
C LEU A 103 -9.52 -14.60 26.20
N SER A 104 -10.34 -13.57 25.92
CA SER A 104 -9.85 -12.21 25.69
C SER A 104 -9.03 -11.67 26.86
N ILE A 105 -9.46 -11.91 28.10
CA ILE A 105 -8.71 -11.49 29.30
C ILE A 105 -7.33 -12.16 29.34
N PHE A 106 -7.28 -13.46 29.07
CA PHE A 106 -6.02 -14.20 28.97
C PHE A 106 -5.11 -13.62 27.88
N ILE A 107 -5.64 -13.32 26.70
CA ILE A 107 -4.86 -12.76 25.58
C ILE A 107 -4.34 -11.35 25.89
N VAL A 108 -5.11 -10.51 26.59
CA VAL A 108 -4.62 -9.20 27.05
C VAL A 108 -3.45 -9.39 28.03
N GLY A 109 -3.57 -10.33 28.98
CA GLY A 109 -2.46 -10.70 29.88
C GLY A 109 -1.24 -11.22 29.12
N LEU A 110 -1.44 -12.07 28.10
CA LEU A 110 -0.38 -12.57 27.23
C LEU A 110 0.29 -11.43 26.44
N GLY A 111 -0.48 -10.44 25.96
CA GLY A 111 0.05 -9.26 25.29
C GLY A 111 0.95 -8.41 26.19
N ILE A 112 0.56 -8.23 27.45
CA ILE A 112 1.39 -7.55 28.48
C ILE A 112 2.66 -8.35 28.74
N LEU A 113 2.56 -9.67 28.93
CA LEU A 113 3.72 -10.55 29.10
C LEU A 113 4.67 -10.46 27.90
N THR A 114 4.11 -10.41 26.69
CA THR A 114 4.87 -10.29 25.44
C THR A 114 5.63 -8.97 25.36
N PHE A 115 5.03 -7.87 25.85
CA PHE A 115 5.74 -6.59 25.95
C PHE A 115 6.95 -6.69 26.89
N PHE A 116 6.80 -7.25 28.09
CA PHE A 116 7.92 -7.44 29.01
C PHE A 116 9.00 -8.36 28.42
N PHE A 117 8.58 -9.42 27.73
CA PHE A 117 9.49 -10.31 27.03
C PHE A 117 10.27 -9.57 25.92
N SER A 118 9.58 -8.73 25.14
CA SER A 118 10.18 -7.90 24.08
C SER A 118 11.08 -6.79 24.61
N ASN A 119 10.81 -6.28 25.81
CA ASN A 119 11.63 -5.27 26.45
C ASN A 119 12.89 -5.84 27.08
N ASN A 120 12.83 -7.04 27.68
CA ASN A 120 13.91 -7.56 28.52
C ASN A 120 14.63 -8.78 27.89
N VAL A 121 13.87 -9.80 27.46
CA VAL A 121 14.44 -11.09 27.04
C VAL A 121 14.96 -11.02 25.62
N ILE A 122 14.21 -10.42 24.69
CA ILE A 122 14.65 -10.28 23.29
C ILE A 122 15.96 -9.48 23.18
N PRO A 123 16.12 -8.32 23.85
CA PRO A 123 17.36 -7.54 23.74
C PRO A 123 18.56 -8.26 24.35
N TRP A 124 18.37 -8.90 25.51
CA TRP A 124 19.39 -9.77 26.10
C TRP A 124 19.81 -10.89 25.15
N ALA A 125 18.85 -11.54 24.50
CA ALA A 125 19.12 -12.61 23.56
C ALA A 125 19.83 -12.11 22.30
N GLU A 126 19.42 -10.95 21.77
CA GLU A 126 20.04 -10.32 20.60
C GLU A 126 21.48 -9.89 20.89
N TYR A 127 21.74 -9.36 22.08
CA TYR A 127 23.08 -8.99 22.55
C TYR A 127 24.02 -10.20 22.61
N ASN A 128 23.60 -11.29 23.28
CA ASN A 128 24.43 -12.49 23.38
C ASN A 128 24.57 -13.22 22.04
N SER A 129 23.49 -13.31 21.24
CA SER A 129 23.53 -13.93 19.92
C SER A 129 24.45 -13.19 18.96
N TYR A 130 24.43 -11.86 18.97
CA TYR A 130 25.29 -11.05 18.11
C TYR A 130 26.77 -11.16 18.48
N ASN A 131 27.11 -11.05 19.77
CA ASN A 131 28.49 -11.16 20.23
C ASN A 131 29.03 -12.59 19.99
N LEU A 132 28.26 -13.63 20.34
CA LEU A 132 28.63 -15.02 20.07
C LEU A 132 28.86 -15.29 18.57
N ARG A 133 27.96 -14.79 17.71
CA ARG A 133 28.12 -14.90 16.25
C ARG A 133 29.36 -14.19 15.74
N ARG A 134 29.67 -13.00 16.27
CA ARG A 134 30.89 -12.24 15.91
C ARG A 134 32.14 -13.01 16.33
N ASN A 135 32.14 -13.60 17.52
CA ASN A 135 33.22 -14.42 18.04
C ASN A 135 33.42 -15.68 17.17
N ILE A 136 32.34 -16.39 16.81
CA ILE A 136 32.38 -17.49 15.83
C ILE A 136 32.93 -17.03 14.47
N ALA A 137 32.66 -15.80 14.03
CA ALA A 137 33.20 -15.26 12.78
C ALA A 137 34.72 -15.00 12.81
N LYS A 138 35.31 -14.73 13.99
CA LYS A 138 36.75 -14.51 14.18
C LYS A 138 37.60 -15.77 13.94
N LEU A 139 37.03 -16.97 14.00
CA LEU A 139 37.73 -18.25 13.78
C LEU A 139 38.06 -18.55 12.28
N LYS A 140 37.67 -17.69 11.33
CA LYS A 140 37.84 -17.90 9.87
C LYS A 140 39.21 -17.58 9.19
N PRO A 141 40.29 -17.05 9.81
CA PRO A 141 41.41 -16.48 9.04
C PRO A 141 42.13 -17.45 8.08
N ALA A 142 42.27 -18.73 8.43
CA ALA A 142 43.04 -19.68 7.61
C ALA A 142 42.33 -20.08 6.29
N MET A 143 41.00 -19.98 6.21
CA MET A 143 40.20 -20.32 5.01
C MET A 143 39.96 -19.10 4.08
N LEU A 144 40.27 -17.87 4.55
CA LEU A 144 39.90 -16.60 3.90
C LEU A 144 40.83 -16.17 2.75
N LEU A 145 41.98 -16.82 2.57
CA LEU A 145 42.89 -16.46 1.50
C LEU A 145 42.34 -17.01 0.16
N ALA A 146 41.88 -16.10 -0.68
CA ALA A 146 41.33 -16.42 -1.99
C ALA A 146 42.40 -16.48 -3.07
N GLU A 147 42.29 -17.47 -3.96
CA GLU A 147 43.17 -17.68 -5.10
C GLU A 147 43.11 -16.50 -6.09
N GLY A 148 44.26 -16.16 -6.67
CA GLY A 148 44.37 -15.17 -7.75
C GLY A 148 44.23 -13.71 -7.33
N GLN A 149 43.87 -13.42 -6.08
CA GLN A 149 43.71 -12.06 -5.56
C GLN A 149 44.64 -11.74 -4.38
N PHE A 150 44.84 -10.44 -4.12
CA PHE A 150 45.61 -9.95 -2.98
C PHE A 150 44.75 -9.99 -1.73
N ASN A 151 45.17 -10.79 -0.75
CA ASN A 151 44.53 -10.93 0.55
C ASN A 151 45.26 -10.04 1.56
N GLU A 152 44.60 -8.99 2.05
CA GLU A 152 45.17 -8.08 3.04
C GLU A 152 45.09 -8.65 4.46
N MET A 153 46.23 -8.64 5.15
CA MET A 153 46.36 -8.92 6.59
C MET A 153 46.93 -7.68 7.28
N GLU A 154 46.90 -7.63 8.62
CA GLU A 154 47.32 -6.41 9.36
C GLU A 154 48.75 -5.96 9.02
N ALA A 155 49.70 -6.89 8.96
CA ALA A 155 51.11 -6.57 8.74
C ALA A 155 51.59 -6.72 7.27
N TYR A 156 50.90 -7.51 6.45
CA TYR A 156 51.30 -7.79 5.06
C TYR A 156 50.10 -8.19 4.18
N THR A 157 50.29 -8.15 2.87
CA THR A 157 49.31 -8.59 1.87
C THR A 157 49.88 -9.80 1.13
N ILE A 158 49.12 -10.90 1.04
CA ILE A 158 49.54 -12.15 0.39
C ILE A 158 48.67 -12.47 -0.83
N LYS A 159 49.30 -12.87 -1.93
CA LYS A 159 48.67 -13.40 -3.14
C LYS A 159 49.31 -14.73 -3.50
N PHE A 160 48.51 -15.66 -4.01
CA PHE A 160 48.97 -16.90 -4.63
C PHE A 160 48.02 -17.27 -5.78
N ASP A 161 48.49 -18.09 -6.71
CA ASP A 161 47.73 -18.43 -7.91
C ASP A 161 46.76 -19.59 -7.66
N LYS A 162 47.19 -20.60 -6.90
CA LYS A 162 46.39 -21.79 -6.58
C LYS A 162 46.69 -22.27 -5.16
N LYS A 163 45.72 -22.93 -4.54
CA LYS A 163 45.88 -23.70 -3.30
C LYS A 163 45.40 -25.14 -3.49
N TYR A 164 46.00 -26.09 -2.79
CA TYR A 164 45.68 -27.52 -2.91
C TYR A 164 46.14 -28.32 -1.67
N GLY A 165 45.69 -29.58 -1.60
CA GLY A 165 45.92 -30.49 -0.47
C GLY A 165 44.65 -30.73 0.35
N ASP A 166 44.63 -31.78 1.18
CA ASP A 166 43.42 -32.18 1.95
C ASP A 166 42.87 -31.08 2.87
N ARG A 167 43.70 -30.10 3.23
CA ARG A 167 43.36 -28.93 4.05
C ARG A 167 43.71 -27.60 3.35
N ASP A 168 43.83 -27.59 2.02
CA ASP A 168 44.29 -26.42 1.23
C ASP A 168 45.64 -25.84 1.68
N GLN A 169 46.53 -26.68 2.22
CA GLN A 169 47.75 -26.24 2.89
C GLN A 169 48.88 -25.82 1.94
N PHE A 170 48.87 -26.26 0.69
CA PHE A 170 49.92 -25.93 -0.28
C PHE A 170 49.50 -24.79 -1.19
N LEU A 171 50.40 -23.85 -1.45
CA LEU A 171 50.18 -22.64 -2.23
C LEU A 171 51.19 -22.58 -3.38
N ASP A 172 50.74 -22.21 -4.58
CA ASP A 172 51.63 -21.98 -5.74
C ASP A 172 51.77 -20.48 -6.04
N ASN A 173 52.98 -20.07 -6.42
CA ASN A 173 53.35 -18.70 -6.81
C ASN A 173 52.96 -17.64 -5.78
N VAL A 174 53.52 -17.77 -4.58
CA VAL A 174 53.23 -16.88 -3.45
C VAL A 174 53.96 -15.54 -3.63
N THR A 175 53.22 -14.44 -3.53
CA THR A 175 53.74 -13.07 -3.48
C THR A 175 53.24 -12.39 -2.20
N ILE A 176 54.16 -11.87 -1.39
CA ILE A 176 53.83 -11.17 -0.13
C ILE A 176 54.40 -9.75 -0.19
N HIS A 177 53.57 -8.77 0.14
CA HIS A 177 53.96 -7.38 0.30
C HIS A 177 53.89 -6.99 1.77
N ILE A 178 54.98 -6.48 2.35
CA ILE A 178 55.03 -5.97 3.72
C ILE A 178 55.14 -4.45 3.64
N LYS A 179 54.27 -3.75 4.38
CA LYS A 179 54.28 -2.29 4.45
C LYS A 179 55.51 -1.84 5.25
N GLY A 180 56.16 -0.75 4.82
CA GLY A 180 57.22 -0.11 5.59
C GLY A 180 56.68 0.73 6.74
N ASP A 181 57.58 1.25 7.57
CA ASP A 181 57.26 2.04 8.78
C ASP A 181 56.36 3.26 8.55
N ASP A 182 56.26 3.74 7.30
CA ASP A 182 55.37 4.85 6.94
C ASP A 182 53.92 4.43 6.66
N GLY A 183 53.62 3.13 6.68
CA GLY A 183 52.30 2.55 6.43
C GLY A 183 51.75 2.76 5.01
N ARG A 184 52.51 3.42 4.13
CA ARG A 184 52.06 3.87 2.79
C ARG A 184 52.81 3.19 1.65
N THR A 185 54.02 2.71 1.90
CA THR A 185 54.86 2.06 0.89
C THR A 185 55.02 0.58 1.19
N ASN A 186 54.95 -0.26 0.15
CA ASN A 186 55.31 -1.69 0.26
C ASN A 186 56.83 -1.79 0.27
N ALA A 187 57.43 -1.64 1.45
CA ALA A 187 58.88 -1.61 1.59
C ALA A 187 59.52 -2.96 1.31
N THR A 188 58.81 -4.08 1.50
CA THR A 188 59.35 -5.41 1.26
C THR A 188 58.42 -6.27 0.40
N VAL A 189 59.00 -6.96 -0.57
CA VAL A 189 58.30 -7.90 -1.47
C VAL A 189 58.99 -9.26 -1.38
N ILE A 190 58.21 -10.31 -1.10
CA ILE A 190 58.68 -11.69 -1.09
C ILE A 190 57.95 -12.44 -2.20
N LYS A 191 58.69 -13.15 -3.04
CA LYS A 191 58.12 -14.03 -4.06
C LYS A 191 58.68 -15.44 -3.88
N ALA A 192 57.82 -16.45 -3.84
CA ALA A 192 58.23 -17.85 -3.70
C ALA A 192 57.44 -18.73 -4.67
N LYS A 193 58.07 -19.80 -5.18
CA LYS A 193 57.38 -20.73 -6.09
C LYS A 193 56.32 -21.56 -5.37
N LYS A 194 56.62 -22.00 -4.14
CA LYS A 194 55.68 -22.75 -3.31
C LYS A 194 55.59 -22.17 -1.91
N GLY A 195 54.42 -22.29 -1.32
CA GLY A 195 54.15 -22.03 0.08
C GLY A 195 53.48 -23.26 0.71
N GLU A 196 53.72 -23.49 1.98
CA GLU A 196 53.02 -24.48 2.80
C GLU A 196 52.58 -23.81 4.09
N LEU A 197 51.29 -23.94 4.41
CA LEU A 197 50.69 -23.49 5.66
C LEU A 197 50.69 -24.66 6.64
N THR A 198 51.52 -24.58 7.68
CA THR A 198 51.56 -25.60 8.73
C THR A 198 51.23 -24.98 10.09
N SER A 199 50.48 -25.72 10.90
CA SER A 199 50.19 -25.40 12.29
C SER A 199 50.45 -26.66 13.11
N LYS A 200 51.11 -26.54 14.27
CA LYS A 200 51.07 -27.66 15.24
C LYS A 200 49.68 -27.71 15.87
N GLU A 201 49.26 -28.92 16.25
CA GLU A 201 47.93 -29.18 16.83
C GLU A 201 47.63 -28.34 18.09
N ASP A 202 48.66 -27.89 18.82
CA ASP A 202 48.55 -27.05 20.03
C ASP A 202 49.24 -25.66 19.92
N SER A 203 49.62 -25.20 18.72
CA SER A 203 50.31 -23.89 18.59
C SER A 203 49.41 -22.81 18.02
N ASN A 204 49.34 -21.66 18.70
CA ASN A 204 48.75 -20.41 18.20
C ASN A 204 49.58 -19.71 17.11
N VAL A 205 50.44 -20.44 16.40
CA VAL A 205 51.32 -19.88 15.39
C VAL A 205 51.10 -20.64 14.08
N LEU A 206 50.53 -19.96 13.09
CA LEU A 206 50.48 -20.48 11.73
C LEU A 206 51.81 -20.19 11.07
N THR A 207 52.53 -21.24 10.70
CA THR A 207 53.83 -21.11 10.03
C THR A 207 53.62 -21.22 8.53
N LEU A 208 53.91 -20.13 7.81
CA LEU A 208 54.01 -20.13 6.36
C LEU A 208 55.44 -20.46 5.95
N ILE A 209 55.62 -21.65 5.40
CA ILE A 209 56.88 -22.14 4.84
C ILE A 209 56.92 -21.77 3.36
N LEU A 210 57.80 -20.86 2.97
CA LEU A 210 58.02 -20.47 1.59
C LEU A 210 59.26 -21.19 1.06
N THR A 211 59.17 -21.80 -0.12
CA THR A 211 60.32 -22.46 -0.77
C THR A 211 60.61 -21.89 -2.15
N ASP A 212 61.90 -21.89 -2.51
CA ASP A 212 62.43 -21.34 -3.76
C ASP A 212 61.96 -19.90 -4.02
N GLY A 213 62.48 -18.95 -3.25
CA GLY A 213 62.01 -17.58 -3.29
C GLY A 213 63.08 -16.50 -3.31
N HIS A 214 62.60 -15.29 -3.57
CA HIS A 214 63.36 -14.06 -3.57
C HIS A 214 62.72 -13.04 -2.63
N TYR A 215 63.58 -12.31 -1.96
CA TYR A 215 63.27 -11.24 -1.03
C TYR A 215 63.80 -9.93 -1.60
N TYR A 216 62.94 -8.92 -1.67
CA TYR A 216 63.27 -7.56 -2.11
C TYR A 216 62.90 -6.59 -1.00
N ASN A 217 63.79 -5.66 -0.63
CA ASN A 217 63.51 -4.65 0.38
C ASN A 217 64.07 -3.28 -0.03
N ASP A 218 63.19 -2.29 -0.09
CA ASP A 218 63.53 -0.90 -0.40
C ASP A 218 64.26 -0.27 0.79
N VAL A 219 65.47 0.20 0.55
CA VAL A 219 66.25 0.91 1.56
C VAL A 219 65.87 2.39 1.47
N LYS A 220 65.64 3.04 2.62
CA LYS A 220 65.41 4.49 2.71
C LYS A 220 66.66 5.20 3.26
N PRO A 221 67.62 5.61 2.40
CA PRO A 221 68.77 6.38 2.84
C PRO A 221 68.37 7.69 3.54
N LYS A 222 69.13 8.08 4.56
CA LYS A 222 68.91 9.33 5.32
C LYS A 222 69.09 10.60 4.47
N THR A 223 69.90 10.55 3.40
CA THR A 223 70.23 11.73 2.57
C THR A 223 69.45 11.78 1.25
N HIS A 224 69.01 12.98 0.84
CA HIS A 224 68.24 13.18 -0.40
C HIS A 224 68.97 12.68 -1.65
N LYS A 225 70.28 12.96 -1.78
CA LYS A 225 71.10 12.47 -2.91
C LYS A 225 71.16 10.94 -3.00
N ALA A 226 71.19 10.23 -1.87
CA ALA A 226 71.20 8.77 -1.86
C ALA A 226 69.82 8.18 -2.17
N ARG A 227 68.72 8.84 -1.80
CA ARG A 227 67.35 8.42 -2.17
C ARG A 227 67.10 8.43 -3.68
N LEU A 228 67.72 9.35 -4.42
CA LEU A 228 67.61 9.40 -5.88
C LEU A 228 68.15 8.13 -6.58
N LYS A 229 69.06 7.39 -5.92
CA LYS A 229 69.62 6.14 -6.45
C LYS A 229 68.70 4.92 -6.27
N LYS A 230 67.56 5.06 -5.58
CA LYS A 230 66.59 3.99 -5.29
C LYS A 230 67.24 2.65 -4.88
N PRO A 231 68.11 2.65 -3.85
CA PRO A 231 68.77 1.42 -3.44
C PRO A 231 67.78 0.41 -2.86
N PHE A 232 67.93 -0.85 -3.22
CA PHE A 232 67.15 -1.96 -2.68
C PHE A 232 68.05 -3.16 -2.40
N ILE A 233 67.63 -4.00 -1.46
CA ILE A 233 68.26 -5.27 -1.12
C ILE A 233 67.53 -6.38 -1.88
N LYS A 234 68.29 -7.29 -2.50
CA LYS A 234 67.77 -8.51 -3.11
C LYS A 234 68.48 -9.73 -2.51
N SER A 235 67.73 -10.70 -2.01
CA SER A 235 68.25 -11.98 -1.51
C SER A 235 67.44 -13.14 -2.09
N SER A 236 68.08 -14.27 -2.39
CA SER A 236 67.39 -15.55 -2.64
C SER A 236 67.35 -16.39 -1.37
N PHE A 237 66.39 -17.30 -1.27
CA PHE A 237 66.30 -18.29 -0.19
C PHE A 237 65.70 -19.59 -0.73
N ASP A 238 66.22 -20.72 -0.25
CA ASP A 238 65.66 -22.04 -0.57
C ASP A 238 64.45 -22.33 0.31
N LYS A 239 64.50 -21.93 1.58
CA LYS A 239 63.39 -22.05 2.54
C LYS A 239 63.34 -20.83 3.45
N LYS A 240 62.17 -20.21 3.56
CA LYS A 240 61.91 -19.11 4.49
C LYS A 240 60.67 -19.41 5.31
N LEU A 241 60.80 -19.30 6.63
CA LEU A 241 59.72 -19.48 7.58
C LEU A 241 59.17 -18.11 7.94
N MET A 242 57.86 -17.93 7.82
CA MET A 242 57.15 -16.76 8.32
C MET A 242 56.11 -17.23 9.33
N ASN A 243 56.35 -16.90 10.58
CA ASN A 243 55.42 -17.22 11.66
C ASN A 243 54.38 -16.11 11.73
N ILE A 244 53.12 -16.51 11.63
CA ILE A 244 51.96 -15.67 11.77
C ILE A 244 51.44 -15.95 13.17
N ASP A 245 51.55 -14.97 14.06
CA ASP A 245 50.98 -15.08 15.38
C ASP A 245 49.45 -15.06 15.26
N LEU A 246 48.83 -16.19 15.55
CA LEU A 246 47.38 -16.35 15.63
C LEU A 246 46.90 -16.31 17.09
N SER A 247 47.74 -15.96 18.07
CA SER A 247 47.33 -15.91 19.48
C SER A 247 46.16 -14.95 19.70
N ASP A 248 46.12 -13.84 18.97
CA ASP A 248 45.00 -12.89 18.96
C ASP A 248 43.75 -13.41 18.21
N LEU A 249 43.91 -14.45 17.38
CA LEU A 249 42.86 -15.05 16.54
C LEU A 249 42.28 -16.36 17.09
N ASN A 250 43.04 -17.10 17.89
CA ASN A 250 42.62 -18.34 18.55
C ASN A 250 42.10 -18.12 19.98
N ASN A 251 42.52 -17.05 20.65
CA ASN A 251 42.03 -16.70 22.00
C ASN A 251 40.70 -15.91 21.91
N VAL A 252 39.76 -16.43 21.12
CA VAL A 252 38.43 -15.84 20.99
C VAL A 252 37.63 -16.26 22.21
N ASP A 253 37.55 -15.37 23.19
CA ASP A 253 36.59 -15.50 24.26
C ASP A 253 35.17 -15.37 23.68
N PHE A 254 34.44 -16.48 23.62
CA PHE A 254 33.06 -16.50 23.15
C PHE A 254 32.11 -15.71 24.06
N GLU A 255 32.52 -15.41 25.29
CA GLU A 255 31.81 -14.55 26.24
C GLU A 255 32.20 -13.06 26.11
N GLU A 256 33.19 -12.72 25.27
CA GLU A 256 33.62 -11.34 25.06
C GLU A 256 32.49 -10.49 24.48
N LYS A 257 32.23 -9.34 25.13
CA LYS A 257 31.13 -8.44 24.86
C LYS A 257 31.62 -7.09 24.34
N SER A 258 32.02 -7.06 23.07
CA SER A 258 32.69 -5.88 22.48
C SER A 258 31.74 -4.86 21.84
N GLN A 259 30.45 -5.18 21.66
CA GLN A 259 29.46 -4.30 21.04
C GLN A 259 28.14 -4.36 21.82
N ASP A 260 27.65 -3.21 22.25
CA ASP A 260 26.50 -3.06 23.15
C ASP A 260 25.46 -2.01 22.69
N ASP A 261 25.76 -1.23 21.66
CA ASP A 261 25.02 -0.02 21.29
C ASP A 261 23.98 -0.20 20.18
N LYS A 262 23.79 -1.43 19.67
CA LYS A 262 22.89 -1.67 18.54
C LYS A 262 21.43 -1.58 18.99
N TYR A 263 20.61 -0.87 18.21
CA TYR A 263 19.18 -0.63 18.49
C TYR A 263 18.36 -1.85 18.96
N ASN A 264 18.62 -3.05 18.43
CA ASN A 264 17.87 -4.26 18.77
C ASN A 264 18.34 -4.98 20.04
N MET A 265 19.46 -4.53 20.63
CA MET A 265 20.02 -5.00 21.91
C MET A 265 19.58 -4.17 23.11
N LEU A 266 18.91 -3.03 22.85
CA LEU A 266 18.51 -2.09 23.87
C LEU A 266 17.07 -2.34 24.32
N ASP A 267 16.83 -2.11 25.61
CA ASP A 267 15.49 -2.00 26.19
C ASP A 267 14.93 -0.59 25.96
N VAL A 268 13.70 -0.33 26.43
CA VAL A 268 13.04 0.98 26.26
C VAL A 268 13.87 2.14 26.87
N PRO A 269 14.36 2.07 28.12
CA PRO A 269 15.22 3.11 28.68
C PRO A 269 16.50 3.35 27.86
N GLY A 270 17.20 2.28 27.46
CA GLY A 270 18.40 2.37 26.63
C GLY A 270 18.11 2.99 25.27
N LEU A 271 17.00 2.60 24.64
CA LEU A 271 16.55 3.18 23.37
C LEU A 271 16.22 4.66 23.47
N ASN A 272 15.49 5.08 24.51
CA ASN A 272 15.17 6.50 24.71
C ASN A 272 16.45 7.33 24.86
N LYS A 273 17.37 6.90 25.71
CA LYS A 273 18.67 7.58 25.88
C LYS A 273 19.48 7.63 24.59
N ALA A 274 19.50 6.55 23.82
CA ALA A 274 20.19 6.49 22.53
C ALA A 274 19.53 7.42 21.49
N ILE A 275 18.19 7.46 21.43
CA ILE A 275 17.45 8.37 20.54
C ILE A 275 17.77 9.83 20.88
N ASP A 276 17.70 10.21 22.17
CA ASP A 276 18.00 11.57 22.61
C ASP A 276 19.43 11.98 22.24
N SER A 277 20.40 11.10 22.50
CA SER A 277 21.80 11.33 22.12
C SER A 277 22.00 11.46 20.61
N LEU A 278 21.32 10.64 19.81
CA LEU A 278 21.40 10.70 18.35
C LEU A 278 20.75 11.97 17.77
N VAL A 279 19.65 12.44 18.38
CA VAL A 279 19.01 13.71 18.00
C VAL A 279 19.91 14.89 18.31
N GLU A 280 20.48 14.94 19.52
CA GLU A 280 21.39 16.02 19.92
C GLU A 280 22.65 16.03 19.05
N LYS A 281 23.24 14.85 18.80
CA LYS A 281 24.37 14.70 17.88
C LYS A 281 24.03 15.17 16.47
N SER A 282 22.86 14.80 15.96
CA SER A 282 22.40 15.27 14.65
C SER A 282 22.28 16.79 14.62
N LYS A 283 21.75 17.42 15.67
CA LYS A 283 21.62 18.88 15.75
C LYS A 283 22.99 19.57 15.74
N SER A 284 23.90 19.11 16.60
CA SER A 284 25.29 19.59 16.66
C SER A 284 26.02 19.41 15.32
N ASP A 285 25.87 18.25 14.66
CA ASP A 285 26.46 17.99 13.35
C ASP A 285 25.95 18.96 12.27
N HIS A 286 24.67 19.34 12.30
CA HIS A 286 24.10 20.33 11.37
C HIS A 286 24.63 21.74 11.66
N GLU A 287 24.74 22.14 12.93
CA GLU A 287 25.31 23.43 13.33
C GLU A 287 26.78 23.55 12.92
N HIS A 288 27.60 22.53 13.20
CA HIS A 288 28.99 22.49 12.77
C HIS A 288 29.14 22.51 11.25
N PHE A 289 28.27 21.79 10.53
CA PHE A 289 28.28 21.79 9.07
C PHE A 289 27.92 23.17 8.50
N SER A 290 26.87 23.80 9.03
CA SER A 290 26.45 25.15 8.66
C SER A 290 27.57 26.16 8.89
N ASN A 291 28.18 26.16 10.08
CA ASN A 291 29.30 27.02 10.41
C ASN A 291 30.50 26.80 9.49
N THR A 292 30.80 25.55 9.15
CA THR A 292 31.90 25.22 8.21
C THR A 292 31.62 25.81 6.83
N LEU A 293 30.40 25.69 6.29
CA LEU A 293 30.05 26.28 4.99
C LEU A 293 30.03 27.81 5.05
N TYR A 294 29.54 28.38 6.14
CA TYR A 294 29.51 29.81 6.36
C TYR A 294 30.93 30.40 6.39
N GLN A 295 31.87 29.79 7.12
CA GLN A 295 33.27 30.23 7.14
C GLN A 295 33.93 30.11 5.76
N ARG A 296 33.60 29.06 5.00
CA ARG A 296 34.15 28.84 3.65
C ARG A 296 33.61 29.79 2.60
N SER A 297 32.44 30.39 2.82
CA SER A 297 31.84 31.37 1.91
C SER A 297 32.67 32.67 1.78
N GLY A 298 33.60 32.90 2.70
CA GLY A 298 34.45 34.11 2.70
C GLY A 298 33.80 35.34 3.32
N PHE A 299 32.51 35.30 3.68
CA PHE A 299 31.80 36.42 4.34
C PHE A 299 32.44 36.82 5.68
N MET A 300 32.99 35.87 6.44
CA MET A 300 33.67 36.12 7.72
C MET A 300 35.02 36.86 7.59
N ARG A 301 35.57 36.99 6.38
CA ARG A 301 36.79 37.78 6.11
C ARG A 301 36.51 39.23 5.76
N TYR A 302 35.24 39.61 5.68
CA TYR A 302 34.83 40.98 5.41
C TYR A 302 34.75 41.76 6.73
N ASP A 303 35.90 42.01 7.36
CA ASP A 303 35.99 43.17 8.23
C ASP A 303 35.82 44.38 7.32
N ALA A 304 34.70 45.11 7.45
CA ALA A 304 34.50 46.34 6.70
C ALA A 304 35.75 47.20 6.88
N PRO A 305 36.36 47.71 5.79
CA PRO A 305 37.57 48.50 5.93
C PRO A 305 37.30 49.65 6.89
N THR A 306 38.04 49.68 8.01
CA THR A 306 37.89 50.70 9.07
C THR A 306 38.20 52.12 8.59
N LYS A 307 38.75 52.25 7.38
CA LYS A 307 38.87 53.50 6.63
C LYS A 307 38.05 53.42 5.35
N ALA A 308 37.09 54.33 5.20
CA ALA A 308 36.40 54.57 3.95
C ALA A 308 37.41 55.00 2.88
N ILE A 309 37.68 54.13 1.91
CA ILE A 309 38.47 54.49 0.73
C ILE A 309 37.61 55.47 -0.08
N PRO A 310 38.11 56.67 -0.44
CA PRO A 310 37.38 57.59 -1.30
C PRO A 310 37.03 56.89 -2.61
N LYS A 311 35.75 56.93 -3.00
CA LYS A 311 35.26 56.32 -4.24
C LYS A 311 35.73 57.17 -5.42
N ASP A 312 36.91 56.86 -5.96
CA ASP A 312 37.48 57.67 -7.05
C ASP A 312 37.00 57.24 -8.45
N SER A 313 36.32 56.10 -8.60
CA SER A 313 35.56 55.66 -9.79
C SER A 313 34.82 54.35 -9.51
N ILE A 314 33.54 54.23 -9.93
CA ILE A 314 32.81 52.95 -9.86
C ILE A 314 33.01 52.22 -11.19
N TYR A 315 33.83 51.17 -11.19
CA TYR A 315 33.97 50.30 -12.36
C TYR A 315 32.70 49.45 -12.55
N THR A 316 32.07 49.53 -13.72
CA THR A 316 30.81 48.84 -14.05
C THR A 316 30.99 47.65 -15.00
N GLY A 317 32.22 47.35 -15.45
CA GLY A 317 32.53 46.22 -16.33
C GLY A 317 32.71 44.89 -15.58
N GLU A 318 33.19 43.85 -16.28
CA GLU A 318 33.47 42.57 -15.64
C GLU A 318 34.67 42.66 -14.68
N ILE A 319 34.51 42.20 -13.45
CA ILE A 319 35.54 42.25 -12.41
C ILE A 319 36.87 41.62 -12.88
N LEU A 320 36.80 40.59 -13.73
CA LEU A 320 37.99 39.92 -14.26
C LEU A 320 38.83 40.83 -15.16
N ASP A 321 38.24 41.84 -15.80
CA ASP A 321 38.95 42.77 -16.68
C ASP A 321 39.84 43.77 -15.94
N LEU A 322 39.70 43.86 -14.61
CA LEU A 322 40.60 44.61 -13.75
C LEU A 322 41.97 43.92 -13.52
N TYR A 323 42.14 42.68 -13.98
CA TYR A 323 43.32 41.85 -13.71
C TYR A 323 44.04 41.42 -14.99
N ASP A 324 45.35 41.23 -14.90
CA ASP A 324 46.15 40.67 -16.00
C ASP A 324 45.79 39.20 -16.29
N THR A 325 46.09 38.71 -17.49
CA THR A 325 45.72 37.35 -17.94
C THR A 325 46.18 36.24 -16.99
N LYS A 326 47.37 36.37 -16.37
CA LYS A 326 47.89 35.37 -15.42
C LYS A 326 47.08 35.40 -14.13
N SER A 327 46.77 36.59 -13.62
CA SER A 327 45.90 36.78 -12.45
C SER A 327 44.46 36.32 -12.70
N LYS A 328 43.89 36.55 -13.90
CA LYS A 328 42.57 36.02 -14.29
C LYS A 328 42.54 34.50 -14.18
N VAL A 329 43.52 33.81 -14.75
CA VAL A 329 43.62 32.34 -14.69
C VAL A 329 43.76 31.85 -13.25
N GLN A 330 44.58 32.51 -12.42
CA GLN A 330 44.75 32.15 -11.01
C GLN A 330 43.46 32.34 -10.20
N LEU A 331 42.74 33.45 -10.39
CA LEU A 331 41.48 33.72 -9.71
C LEU A 331 40.41 32.68 -10.07
N VAL A 332 40.27 32.36 -11.36
CA VAL A 332 39.34 31.33 -11.83
C VAL A 332 39.71 29.95 -11.28
N ASP A 333 41.00 29.59 -11.24
CA ASP A 333 41.46 28.32 -10.70
C ASP A 333 41.18 28.20 -9.19
N VAL A 334 41.45 29.25 -8.41
CA VAL A 334 41.13 29.28 -6.96
C VAL A 334 39.63 29.16 -6.73
N ALA A 335 38.81 29.91 -7.48
CA ALA A 335 37.36 29.84 -7.40
C ALA A 335 36.84 28.43 -7.78
N THR A 336 37.36 27.86 -8.86
CA THR A 336 37.00 26.51 -9.32
C THR A 336 37.35 25.45 -8.29
N LYS A 337 38.56 25.51 -7.70
CA LYS A 337 38.98 24.61 -6.62
C LYS A 337 38.12 24.77 -5.35
N ALA A 338 37.73 25.99 -5.01
CA ALA A 338 36.84 26.26 -3.89
C ALA A 338 35.43 25.67 -4.12
N LEU A 339 34.90 25.76 -5.34
CA LEU A 339 33.62 25.17 -5.74
C LEU A 339 33.67 23.63 -5.71
N ILE A 340 34.68 23.02 -6.33
CA ILE A 340 34.86 21.56 -6.36
C ILE A 340 34.94 21.01 -4.93
N SER A 341 35.77 21.62 -4.07
CA SER A 341 35.92 21.17 -2.69
C SER A 341 34.65 21.37 -1.86
N SER A 342 33.89 22.44 -2.07
CA SER A 342 32.62 22.66 -1.36
C SER A 342 31.54 21.66 -1.81
N ASN A 343 31.47 21.35 -3.11
CA ASN A 343 30.59 20.28 -3.63
C ASN A 343 30.97 18.90 -3.06
N GLN A 344 32.26 18.61 -2.91
CA GLN A 344 32.70 17.36 -2.29
C GLN A 344 32.27 17.27 -0.82
N ILE A 345 32.34 18.36 -0.06
CA ILE A 345 31.86 18.41 1.33
C ILE A 345 30.35 18.19 1.36
N LEU A 346 29.58 18.88 0.50
CA LEU A 346 28.12 18.74 0.40
C LEU A 346 27.72 17.28 0.14
N THR A 347 28.29 16.66 -0.90
CA THR A 347 27.99 15.26 -1.26
C THR A 347 28.40 14.25 -0.19
N THR A 348 29.52 14.48 0.51
CA THR A 348 29.96 13.60 1.62
C THR A 348 29.04 13.76 2.83
N LYS A 349 28.67 15.00 3.17
CA LYS A 349 27.79 15.29 4.32
C LYS A 349 26.38 14.82 4.08
N GLU A 350 25.85 14.94 2.87
CA GLU A 350 24.54 14.37 2.48
C GLU A 350 24.49 12.86 2.75
N LYS A 351 25.50 12.11 2.30
CA LYS A 351 25.61 10.66 2.57
C LYS A 351 25.68 10.36 4.07
N THR A 352 26.47 11.12 4.82
CA THR A 352 26.65 10.93 6.27
C THR A 352 25.36 11.20 7.04
N ILE A 353 24.66 12.30 6.72
CA ILE A 353 23.37 12.66 7.32
C ILE A 353 22.32 11.59 7.00
N LYS A 354 22.30 11.06 5.78
CA LYS A 354 21.38 9.97 5.40
C LYS A 354 21.62 8.72 6.25
N VAL A 355 22.88 8.32 6.45
CA VAL A 355 23.23 7.18 7.31
C VAL A 355 22.83 7.42 8.77
N ALA A 356 23.14 8.61 9.31
CA ALA A 356 22.77 8.98 10.67
C ALA A 356 21.24 8.97 10.89
N ARG A 357 20.48 9.52 9.92
CA ARG A 357 19.01 9.46 9.92
C ARG A 357 18.50 8.04 9.86
N THR A 358 19.08 7.17 9.01
CA THR A 358 18.71 5.75 8.99
C THR A 358 18.99 5.07 10.33
N TRP A 359 20.08 5.41 11.02
CA TRP A 359 20.40 4.88 12.34
C TRP A 359 19.39 5.33 13.39
N LEU A 360 19.07 6.63 13.43
CA LEU A 360 18.01 7.18 14.29
C LEU A 360 16.66 6.49 14.03
N ASN A 361 16.26 6.36 12.77
CA ASN A 361 15.00 5.73 12.39
C ASN A 361 14.94 4.27 12.88
N LYS A 362 16.05 3.52 12.84
CA LYS A 362 16.11 2.15 13.38
C LYS A 362 15.87 2.10 14.90
N HIS A 363 16.39 3.06 15.65
CA HIS A 363 16.16 3.14 17.11
C HIS A 363 14.70 3.44 17.42
N VAL A 364 14.12 4.43 16.73
CA VAL A 364 12.70 4.79 16.88
C VAL A 364 11.79 3.61 16.51
N ILE A 365 12.07 2.91 15.40
CA ILE A 365 11.32 1.71 15.01
C ILE A 365 11.42 0.63 16.09
N SER A 366 12.63 0.32 16.55
CA SER A 366 12.86 -0.71 17.57
C SER A 366 12.14 -0.40 18.88
N LEU A 367 12.03 0.88 19.25
CA LEU A 367 11.26 1.32 20.42
C LEU A 367 9.78 0.98 20.25
N HIS A 368 9.18 1.41 19.13
CA HIS A 368 7.75 1.23 18.91
C HIS A 368 7.34 -0.20 18.58
N GLU A 369 8.20 -0.99 17.94
CA GLU A 369 7.94 -2.42 17.68
C GLU A 369 7.74 -3.23 18.97
N LYS A 370 8.46 -2.90 20.06
CA LYS A 370 8.28 -3.56 21.37
C LYS A 370 6.85 -3.40 21.88
N PHE A 371 6.29 -2.20 21.77
CA PHE A 371 4.90 -1.94 22.17
C PHE A 371 3.92 -2.55 21.17
N ALA A 372 4.15 -2.34 19.87
CA ALA A 372 3.27 -2.80 18.81
C ALA A 372 3.10 -4.33 18.82
N LEU A 373 4.11 -5.10 19.22
CA LEU A 373 4.04 -6.56 19.33
C LEU A 373 2.98 -7.05 20.33
N GLY A 374 2.89 -6.42 21.51
CA GLY A 374 1.88 -6.77 22.51
C GLY A 374 0.46 -6.49 22.00
N PHE A 375 0.25 -5.35 21.35
CA PHE A 375 -1.03 -5.00 20.73
C PHE A 375 -1.38 -5.88 19.53
N ALA A 376 -0.38 -6.27 18.73
CA ALA A 376 -0.57 -7.15 17.59
C ALA A 376 -1.15 -8.51 18.01
N CYS A 377 -0.68 -9.08 19.13
CA CYS A 377 -1.21 -10.32 19.70
C CYS A 377 -2.72 -10.20 20.02
N ILE A 378 -3.11 -9.09 20.64
CA ILE A 378 -4.53 -8.83 21.00
C ILE A 378 -5.37 -8.65 19.74
N ILE A 379 -4.90 -7.85 18.79
CA ILE A 379 -5.66 -7.54 17.56
C ILE A 379 -5.80 -8.79 16.68
N LEU A 380 -4.75 -9.59 16.52
CA LEU A 380 -4.80 -10.81 15.72
C LEU A 380 -5.69 -11.88 16.35
N PHE A 381 -5.80 -11.93 17.68
CA PHE A 381 -6.84 -12.75 18.33
C PHE A 381 -8.26 -12.33 17.90
N PHE A 382 -8.56 -11.01 17.93
CA PHE A 382 -9.85 -10.48 17.50
C PHE A 382 -10.08 -10.52 15.98
N VAL A 383 -9.06 -10.82 15.18
CA VAL A 383 -9.22 -11.21 13.78
C VAL A 383 -9.53 -12.71 13.69
N GLY A 384 -8.75 -13.53 14.39
CA GLY A 384 -8.80 -14.99 14.27
C GLY A 384 -10.03 -15.64 14.90
N ALA A 385 -10.36 -15.32 16.15
CA ALA A 385 -11.48 -15.92 16.87
C ALA A 385 -12.84 -15.75 16.15
N PRO A 386 -13.26 -14.54 15.71
CA PRO A 386 -14.52 -14.40 14.98
C PRO A 386 -14.46 -15.01 13.58
N LEU A 387 -13.29 -15.01 12.93
CA LEU A 387 -13.14 -15.66 11.63
C LEU A 387 -13.31 -17.17 11.74
N GLY A 388 -12.74 -17.80 12.78
CA GLY A 388 -12.97 -19.22 13.10
C GLY A 388 -14.45 -19.51 13.32
N ALA A 389 -15.13 -18.71 14.14
CA ALA A 389 -16.57 -18.88 14.40
C ALA A 389 -17.45 -18.72 13.14
N LEU A 390 -17.01 -17.95 12.15
CA LEU A 390 -17.72 -17.73 10.88
C LEU A 390 -17.52 -18.86 9.87
N ILE A 391 -16.38 -19.54 9.88
CA ILE A 391 -16.03 -20.61 8.93
C ILE A 391 -16.59 -21.93 9.48
N ARG A 392 -17.87 -22.18 9.21
CA ARG A 392 -18.62 -23.36 9.71
C ARG A 392 -18.33 -24.68 8.97
N LYS A 393 -17.70 -24.64 7.79
CA LYS A 393 -17.44 -25.81 6.92
C LYS A 393 -16.09 -25.68 6.21
N GLY A 394 -15.30 -26.74 6.18
CA GLY A 394 -14.03 -26.79 5.43
C GLY A 394 -12.92 -27.68 5.99
N GLY A 395 -13.16 -28.43 7.08
CA GLY A 395 -12.13 -29.19 7.79
C GLY A 395 -11.04 -28.29 8.39
N ILE A 396 -10.03 -28.89 9.01
CA ILE A 396 -8.94 -28.16 9.71
C ILE A 396 -8.07 -27.36 8.72
N GLY A 397 -7.99 -27.77 7.44
CA GLY A 397 -7.09 -27.21 6.45
C GLY A 397 -7.47 -25.82 5.91
N LEU A 398 -8.74 -25.57 5.59
CA LEU A 398 -9.17 -24.29 5.03
C LEU A 398 -8.96 -23.11 6.01
N PRO A 399 -9.34 -23.21 7.30
CA PRO A 399 -9.07 -22.16 8.27
C PRO A 399 -7.56 -21.91 8.47
N MET A 400 -6.74 -22.96 8.40
CA MET A 400 -5.28 -22.84 8.47
C MET A 400 -4.69 -22.02 7.30
N VAL A 401 -5.11 -22.30 6.06
CA VAL A 401 -4.66 -21.53 4.89
C VAL A 401 -5.06 -20.06 4.98
N ILE A 402 -6.29 -19.78 5.40
CA ILE A 402 -6.78 -18.41 5.59
C ILE A 402 -5.99 -17.69 6.69
N ALA A 403 -5.69 -18.37 7.80
CA ALA A 403 -4.86 -17.83 8.88
C ALA A 403 -3.46 -17.45 8.37
N ILE A 404 -2.82 -18.36 7.63
CA ILE A 404 -1.50 -18.13 7.04
C ILE A 404 -1.53 -16.94 6.07
N LEU A 405 -2.52 -16.85 5.18
CA LEU A 405 -2.63 -15.75 4.22
C LEU A 405 -2.83 -14.40 4.92
N LEU A 406 -3.69 -14.34 5.94
CA LEU A 406 -3.89 -13.13 6.75
C LEU A 406 -2.62 -12.73 7.50
N PHE A 407 -1.92 -13.70 8.08
CA PHE A 407 -0.65 -13.45 8.75
C PHE A 407 0.43 -12.97 7.78
N LEU A 408 0.57 -13.59 6.60
CA LEU A 408 1.53 -13.16 5.59
C LEU A 408 1.24 -11.74 5.12
N THR A 409 -0.04 -11.39 4.95
CA THR A 409 -0.46 -10.03 4.60
C THR A 409 -0.09 -9.05 5.71
N TYR A 410 -0.40 -9.37 6.97
CA TYR A 410 0.05 -8.61 8.13
C TYR A 410 1.58 -8.43 8.14
N HIS A 411 2.33 -9.51 7.93
CA HIS A 411 3.78 -9.49 8.02
C HIS A 411 4.44 -8.70 6.89
N PHE A 412 4.01 -8.91 5.64
CA PHE A 412 4.57 -8.19 4.49
C PHE A 412 4.28 -6.69 4.52
N ILE A 413 3.08 -6.29 4.96
CA ILE A 413 2.76 -4.87 5.16
C ILE A 413 3.70 -4.26 6.21
N GLY A 414 3.97 -4.97 7.31
CA GLY A 414 4.92 -4.54 8.34
C GLY A 414 6.35 -4.40 7.81
N ILE A 415 6.86 -5.41 7.08
CA ILE A 415 8.20 -5.36 6.46
C ILE A 415 8.31 -4.18 5.48
N PHE A 416 7.32 -4.02 4.59
CA PHE A 416 7.33 -2.94 3.62
C PHE A 416 7.37 -1.57 4.31
N SER A 417 6.52 -1.38 5.32
CA SER A 417 6.42 -0.12 6.06
C SER A 417 7.70 0.22 6.81
N THR A 418 8.26 -0.74 7.55
CA THR A 418 9.52 -0.56 8.31
C THR A 418 10.73 -0.35 7.40
N ASN A 419 10.81 -1.04 6.25
CA ASN A 419 11.88 -0.83 5.29
C ASN A 419 11.79 0.54 4.60
N SER A 420 10.59 1.01 4.28
CA SER A 420 10.36 2.37 3.77
C SER A 420 10.73 3.44 4.80
N ALA A 421 10.46 3.19 6.08
CA ALA A 421 10.86 4.12 7.14
C ALA A 421 12.37 4.17 7.38
N LYS A 422 13.07 3.04 7.27
CA LYS A 422 14.55 3.00 7.38
C LYS A 422 15.24 3.87 6.33
N SER A 423 14.68 3.97 5.11
CA SER A 423 15.20 4.82 4.03
C SER A 423 14.70 6.27 4.07
N GLY A 424 13.83 6.63 5.03
CA GLY A 424 13.28 7.97 5.18
C GLY A 424 12.03 8.26 4.34
N GLY A 425 11.46 7.25 3.67
CA GLY A 425 10.25 7.38 2.86
C GLY A 425 8.93 7.33 3.65
N PHE A 426 8.96 6.79 4.87
CA PHE A 426 7.79 6.66 5.75
C PHE A 426 8.13 7.02 7.20
N HIS A 427 7.13 7.49 7.97
CA HIS A 427 7.37 7.93 9.35
C HIS A 427 7.70 6.73 10.26
N PRO A 428 8.86 6.71 10.97
CA PRO A 428 9.32 5.58 11.80
C PRO A 428 8.31 5.07 12.85
N ILE A 429 7.64 5.99 13.54
CA ILE A 429 6.61 5.64 14.53
C ILE A 429 5.44 4.92 13.84
N LEU A 430 4.76 5.58 12.89
CA LEU A 430 3.63 5.00 12.16
C LEU A 430 4.00 3.67 11.48
N ALA A 431 5.23 3.54 10.97
CA ALA A 431 5.69 2.33 10.32
C ALA A 431 5.61 1.08 11.20
N SER A 432 5.95 1.25 12.48
CA SER A 432 5.96 0.17 13.47
C SER A 432 4.55 -0.29 13.84
N TRP A 433 3.56 0.61 13.73
CA TRP A 433 2.15 0.33 14.04
C TRP A 433 1.30 0.02 12.81
N PHE A 434 1.82 0.27 11.61
CA PHE A 434 1.03 0.34 10.37
C PHE A 434 0.21 -0.92 10.11
N SER A 435 0.85 -2.08 10.21
CA SER A 435 0.17 -3.36 9.97
C SER A 435 -0.89 -3.66 11.03
N THR A 436 -0.59 -3.38 12.30
CA THR A 436 -1.50 -3.55 13.43
C THR A 436 -2.72 -2.61 13.31
N LEU A 437 -2.51 -1.37 12.87
CA LEU A 437 -3.57 -0.38 12.62
C LEU A 437 -4.49 -0.78 11.45
N ILE A 438 -3.96 -1.48 10.44
CA ILE A 438 -4.77 -2.03 9.34
C ILE A 438 -5.59 -3.24 9.81
N MET A 439 -5.04 -4.08 10.67
CA MET A 439 -5.74 -5.27 11.19
C MET A 439 -6.81 -4.92 12.22
N LEU A 440 -6.68 -3.83 12.95
CA LEU A 440 -7.65 -3.38 13.95
C LEU A 440 -9.08 -3.21 13.41
N PRO A 441 -9.35 -2.40 12.35
CA PRO A 441 -10.69 -2.25 11.80
C PRO A 441 -11.22 -3.57 11.23
N LEU A 442 -10.35 -4.42 10.67
CA LEU A 442 -10.73 -5.75 10.20
C LEU A 442 -11.20 -6.63 11.35
N GLY A 443 -10.47 -6.66 12.47
CA GLY A 443 -10.86 -7.41 13.67
C GLY A 443 -12.19 -6.93 14.26
N ILE A 444 -12.39 -5.61 14.35
CA ILE A 444 -13.67 -5.02 14.79
C ILE A 444 -14.80 -5.41 13.84
N PHE A 445 -14.57 -5.31 12.53
CA PHE A 445 -15.56 -5.67 11.51
C PHE A 445 -15.96 -7.15 11.58
N LEU A 446 -14.98 -8.05 11.65
CA LEU A 446 -15.21 -9.50 11.75
C LEU A 446 -15.92 -9.86 13.06
N THR A 447 -15.52 -9.26 14.18
CA THR A 447 -16.17 -9.48 15.49
C THR A 447 -17.65 -9.07 15.45
N LYS A 448 -17.96 -7.90 14.89
CA LYS A 448 -19.36 -7.45 14.72
C LYS A 448 -20.16 -8.41 13.83
N ARG A 449 -19.55 -8.88 12.74
CA ARG A 449 -20.21 -9.79 11.79
C ARG A 449 -20.49 -11.16 12.39
N ALA A 450 -19.50 -11.73 13.09
CA ALA A 450 -19.63 -13.01 13.77
C ALA A 450 -20.68 -12.95 14.89
N THR A 451 -20.78 -11.81 15.60
CA THR A 451 -21.84 -11.60 16.60
C THR A 451 -23.23 -11.55 15.96
N ALA A 452 -23.34 -11.01 14.74
CA ALA A 452 -24.60 -10.88 14.01
C ALA A 452 -25.00 -12.13 13.19
N ASP A 453 -24.27 -13.26 13.33
CA ASP A 453 -24.53 -14.53 12.63
C ASP A 453 -24.50 -14.47 11.09
N ARG A 454 -23.95 -13.41 10.52
CA ARG A 454 -23.86 -13.24 9.07
C ARG A 454 -22.68 -14.06 8.55
N GLY A 455 -22.92 -15.04 7.69
CA GLY A 455 -21.84 -15.87 7.11
C GLY A 455 -20.75 -15.03 6.46
N LEU A 456 -19.48 -15.48 6.47
CA LEU A 456 -18.32 -14.72 5.97
C LEU A 456 -18.50 -14.21 4.53
N PHE A 457 -19.14 -15.03 3.69
CA PHE A 457 -19.37 -14.78 2.26
C PHE A 457 -20.82 -14.41 1.89
N GLU A 458 -21.67 -14.05 2.87
CA GLU A 458 -22.92 -13.34 2.55
C GLU A 458 -22.57 -11.96 2.01
N SER A 459 -22.39 -11.92 0.69
CA SER A 459 -21.91 -10.80 -0.12
C SER A 459 -22.77 -9.52 -0.05
N GLN A 460 -23.86 -9.54 0.72
CA GLN A 460 -24.65 -8.35 1.06
C GLN A 460 -23.98 -7.48 2.14
N GLY A 461 -23.11 -8.04 3.02
CA GLY A 461 -22.70 -7.36 4.25
C GLY A 461 -21.35 -6.60 4.27
N ILE A 462 -20.41 -6.87 3.37
CA ILE A 462 -19.05 -6.26 3.43
C ILE A 462 -19.07 -4.78 3.05
N LEU A 463 -19.88 -4.44 2.05
CA LEU A 463 -19.98 -3.09 1.50
C LEU A 463 -21.09 -2.26 2.15
N GLU A 464 -21.95 -2.86 2.95
CA GLU A 464 -23.06 -2.21 3.68
C GLU A 464 -22.63 -1.00 4.52
N PRO A 465 -21.55 -1.06 5.34
CA PRO A 465 -21.07 0.11 6.07
C PRO A 465 -20.68 1.27 5.14
N LEU A 466 -20.07 0.97 3.99
CA LEU A 466 -19.70 1.97 3.00
C LEU A 466 -20.94 2.55 2.30
N LYS A 467 -21.93 1.71 1.95
CA LYS A 467 -23.23 2.17 1.41
C LYS A 467 -23.91 3.17 2.36
N LYS A 468 -23.91 2.86 3.67
CA LYS A 468 -24.45 3.76 4.70
C LYS A 468 -23.65 5.05 4.84
N LEU A 469 -22.31 4.95 4.86
CA LEU A 469 -21.42 6.11 4.94
C LEU A 469 -21.67 7.11 3.80
N PHE A 470 -21.88 6.61 2.57
CA PHE A 470 -22.16 7.42 1.39
C PHE A 470 -23.65 7.74 1.18
N GLY A 471 -24.51 7.46 2.17
CA GLY A 471 -25.94 7.79 2.10
C GLY A 471 -26.68 7.10 0.95
N ILE A 472 -26.22 5.93 0.50
CA ILE A 472 -26.93 5.09 -0.47
C ILE A 472 -28.11 4.44 0.26
N LYS A 473 -29.18 5.21 0.43
CA LYS A 473 -30.38 4.79 1.15
C LYS A 473 -31.23 3.86 0.29
N ILE A 474 -31.67 2.78 0.92
CA ILE A 474 -32.87 2.01 0.60
C ILE A 474 -33.99 3.04 0.43
N LYS A 475 -34.64 3.11 -0.74
CA LYS A 475 -36.00 3.67 -0.77
C LYS A 475 -36.87 2.61 -0.11
N PRO A 476 -37.43 2.83 1.09
CA PRO A 476 -38.49 1.97 1.56
C PRO A 476 -39.57 2.06 0.48
N GLN A 477 -40.05 0.92 0.02
CA GLN A 477 -41.29 0.90 -0.74
C GLN A 477 -42.35 1.36 0.26
N GLU A 478 -42.67 2.66 0.28
CA GLU A 478 -43.86 3.16 0.97
C GLU A 478 -45.02 2.32 0.44
N ARG A 479 -45.58 1.47 1.32
CA ARG A 479 -46.77 0.72 0.97
C ARG A 479 -47.90 1.72 0.99
N ASP A 480 -48.19 2.29 -0.16
CA ASP A 480 -49.44 3.01 -0.35
C ASP A 480 -50.58 2.01 -0.10
N LEU A 481 -51.24 2.18 1.05
CA LEU A 481 -52.34 1.36 1.55
C LEU A 481 -53.70 1.98 1.16
N SER A 482 -53.71 3.07 0.40
CA SER A 482 -54.95 3.75 0.06
C SER A 482 -55.87 2.84 -0.75
N THR A 483 -57.15 2.86 -0.40
CA THR A 483 -58.26 2.24 -1.14
C THR A 483 -59.14 3.34 -1.70
N PHE A 484 -59.98 2.99 -2.68
CA PHE A 484 -61.09 3.83 -3.08
C PHE A 484 -62.07 3.99 -1.93
N ASP A 485 -62.70 5.17 -1.85
CA ASP A 485 -63.79 5.41 -0.90
C ASP A 485 -65.05 4.68 -1.39
N ILE A 486 -65.88 4.19 -0.46
CA ILE A 486 -67.04 3.33 -0.74
C ILE A 486 -68.05 4.02 -1.68
N ASN A 487 -68.05 5.36 -1.70
CA ASN A 487 -68.96 6.18 -2.50
C ASN A 487 -68.44 6.51 -3.91
N THR A 488 -67.25 6.06 -4.29
CA THR A 488 -66.66 6.36 -5.62
C THR A 488 -67.17 5.40 -6.70
N GLU A 489 -67.25 5.90 -7.93
CA GLU A 489 -67.71 5.12 -9.09
C GLU A 489 -66.80 3.91 -9.33
N GLU A 490 -65.49 4.07 -9.09
CA GLU A 490 -64.45 3.06 -9.23
C GLU A 490 -64.57 1.92 -8.20
N TYR A 491 -64.96 2.23 -6.95
CA TYR A 491 -65.21 1.20 -5.93
C TYR A 491 -66.45 0.37 -6.27
N ASN A 492 -67.51 1.03 -6.75
CA ASN A 492 -68.73 0.37 -7.21
C ASN A 492 -68.49 -0.51 -8.45
N THR A 493 -67.59 -0.10 -9.35
CA THR A 493 -67.19 -0.95 -10.50
C THR A 493 -66.46 -2.22 -10.05
N LEU A 494 -65.55 -2.11 -9.07
CA LEU A 494 -64.84 -3.26 -8.50
C LEU A 494 -65.78 -4.19 -7.71
N LEU A 495 -66.76 -3.64 -6.99
CA LEU A 495 -67.81 -4.40 -6.32
C LEU A 495 -68.66 -5.24 -7.28
N GLY A 496 -68.82 -4.81 -8.53
CA GLY A 496 -69.53 -5.55 -9.58
C GLY A 496 -68.74 -6.71 -10.20
N TYR A 497 -67.43 -6.84 -9.91
CA TYR A 497 -66.60 -7.91 -10.45
C TYR A 497 -66.70 -9.19 -9.62
N ASP A 498 -66.51 -10.34 -10.29
CA ASP A 498 -66.42 -11.64 -9.63
C ASP A 498 -65.05 -11.82 -8.93
N ASN A 499 -64.94 -12.84 -8.09
CA ASN A 499 -63.70 -13.08 -7.33
C ASN A 499 -62.52 -13.41 -8.26
N ALA A 500 -62.77 -14.07 -9.40
CA ALA A 500 -61.72 -14.40 -10.36
C ALA A 500 -61.11 -13.14 -10.99
N LYS A 501 -61.93 -12.17 -11.42
CA LYS A 501 -61.49 -10.90 -11.99
C LYS A 501 -60.87 -9.98 -10.94
N LEU A 502 -61.34 -10.01 -9.70
CA LEU A 502 -60.69 -9.28 -8.59
C LEU A 502 -59.31 -9.85 -8.24
N ILE A 503 -59.15 -11.17 -8.27
CA ILE A 503 -57.85 -11.84 -8.06
C ILE A 503 -56.89 -11.51 -9.22
N ASP A 504 -57.39 -11.53 -10.45
CA ASP A 504 -56.62 -11.15 -11.63
C ASP A 504 -56.19 -9.69 -11.59
N ILE A 505 -57.08 -8.75 -11.22
CA ILE A 505 -56.71 -7.36 -10.95
C ILE A 505 -55.69 -7.28 -9.81
N LEU A 506 -55.85 -8.04 -8.73
CA LEU A 506 -54.90 -8.02 -7.61
C LEU A 506 -53.47 -8.47 -8.00
N LYS A 507 -53.38 -9.45 -8.89
CA LYS A 507 -52.14 -10.01 -9.45
C LYS A 507 -51.55 -9.09 -10.53
N ASN A 508 -52.41 -8.59 -11.42
CA ASN A 508 -52.07 -7.95 -12.69
C ASN A 508 -52.53 -6.49 -12.79
N TYR A 509 -52.84 -5.78 -11.69
CA TYR A 509 -53.36 -4.39 -11.72
C TYR A 509 -52.54 -3.45 -12.61
N LYS A 510 -51.21 -3.63 -12.67
CA LYS A 510 -50.33 -2.86 -13.54
C LYS A 510 -50.51 -3.16 -15.04
N HIS A 511 -50.92 -4.37 -15.41
CA HIS A 511 -51.29 -4.74 -16.79
C HIS A 511 -52.53 -3.96 -17.25
N TYR A 512 -53.46 -3.66 -16.34
CA TYR A 512 -54.66 -2.87 -16.61
C TYR A 512 -54.45 -1.36 -16.48
N ASN A 513 -53.20 -0.90 -16.30
CA ASN A 513 -52.86 0.49 -16.02
C ASN A 513 -53.57 1.05 -14.77
N TYR A 514 -53.92 0.18 -13.83
CA TYR A 514 -54.54 0.57 -12.58
C TYR A 514 -53.49 0.98 -11.54
N ASP A 515 -53.84 1.98 -10.73
CA ASP A 515 -53.04 2.39 -9.58
C ASP A 515 -53.11 1.37 -8.43
N ILE A 516 -52.17 1.46 -7.48
CA ILE A 516 -52.11 0.64 -6.27
C ILE A 516 -53.45 0.63 -5.49
N LYS A 517 -54.24 1.71 -5.60
CA LYS A 517 -55.60 1.83 -5.07
C LYS A 517 -56.56 0.76 -5.57
N TYR A 518 -56.52 0.41 -6.85
CA TYR A 518 -57.34 -0.67 -7.40
C TYR A 518 -56.93 -2.02 -6.82
N LYS A 519 -55.63 -2.27 -6.67
CA LYS A 519 -55.12 -3.50 -6.04
C LYS A 519 -55.58 -3.61 -4.58
N ASN A 520 -55.42 -2.54 -3.81
CA ASN A 520 -55.79 -2.51 -2.40
C ASN A 520 -57.31 -2.62 -2.20
N SER A 521 -58.10 -1.97 -3.06
CA SER A 521 -59.56 -2.03 -3.02
C SER A 521 -60.09 -3.40 -3.45
N ALA A 522 -59.49 -4.01 -4.48
CA ALA A 522 -59.80 -5.39 -4.87
C ALA A 522 -59.47 -6.37 -3.73
N LEU A 523 -58.35 -6.17 -3.01
CA LEU A 523 -58.02 -6.97 -1.83
C LEU A 523 -59.04 -6.78 -0.69
N ALA A 524 -59.47 -5.55 -0.42
CA ALA A 524 -60.46 -5.25 0.62
C ALA A 524 -61.84 -5.86 0.30
N ILE A 525 -62.25 -5.85 -0.97
CA ILE A 525 -63.49 -6.49 -1.44
C ILE A 525 -63.38 -8.02 -1.39
N LEU A 526 -62.21 -8.60 -1.70
CA LEU A 526 -61.99 -10.04 -1.57
C LEU A 526 -62.03 -10.48 -0.09
N ASP A 527 -61.44 -9.68 0.81
CA ASP A 527 -61.43 -9.95 2.26
C ASP A 527 -62.85 -9.87 2.83
N SER A 528 -63.67 -8.89 2.40
CA SER A 528 -65.09 -8.80 2.79
C SER A 528 -65.95 -9.94 2.23
N ARG A 529 -65.50 -10.61 1.17
CA ARG A 529 -66.13 -11.81 0.58
C ARG A 529 -65.55 -13.13 1.13
N GLY A 530 -64.74 -13.08 2.18
CA GLY A 530 -64.18 -14.26 2.87
C GLY A 530 -62.92 -14.85 2.23
N VAL A 531 -62.34 -14.21 1.21
CA VAL A 531 -61.07 -14.62 0.60
C VAL A 531 -59.93 -13.84 1.24
N THR A 532 -59.27 -14.46 2.22
CA THR A 532 -58.26 -13.76 3.02
C THR A 532 -56.95 -13.53 2.28
N LYS A 533 -56.25 -12.46 2.65
CA LYS A 533 -54.88 -12.17 2.21
C LYS A 533 -53.91 -13.34 2.42
N GLN A 534 -54.10 -14.13 3.48
CA GLN A 534 -53.25 -15.27 3.79
C GLN A 534 -53.47 -16.40 2.79
N GLN A 535 -54.73 -16.68 2.44
CA GLN A 535 -55.11 -17.68 1.44
C GLN A 535 -54.56 -17.33 0.05
N LEU A 536 -54.66 -16.05 -0.36
CA LEU A 536 -54.10 -15.56 -1.62
C LEU A 536 -52.57 -15.65 -1.69
N LYS A 537 -51.88 -15.56 -0.54
CA LYS A 537 -50.42 -15.76 -0.47
C LYS A 537 -50.05 -17.23 -0.59
N PHE A 538 -50.80 -18.13 0.03
CA PHE A 538 -50.56 -19.57 -0.08
C PHE A 538 -50.87 -20.10 -1.48
N SER A 539 -51.82 -19.52 -2.20
CA SER A 539 -52.16 -19.89 -3.58
C SER A 539 -51.24 -19.26 -4.65
N GLY A 540 -50.31 -18.37 -4.27
CA GLY A 540 -49.44 -17.66 -5.22
C GLY A 540 -50.14 -16.57 -6.04
N GLU A 541 -51.35 -16.16 -5.65
CA GLU A 541 -52.19 -15.19 -6.39
C GLU A 541 -52.06 -13.75 -5.85
N TYR A 542 -51.26 -13.55 -4.78
CA TYR A 542 -51.16 -12.25 -4.09
C TYR A 542 -50.22 -11.22 -4.78
N SER A 543 -49.20 -11.69 -5.49
CA SER A 543 -48.25 -10.85 -6.21
C SER A 543 -47.52 -11.61 -7.30
N ASP A 544 -47.14 -10.92 -8.37
CA ASP A 544 -46.15 -11.43 -9.33
C ASP A 544 -44.76 -11.46 -8.66
N ASP A 545 -44.40 -12.63 -8.14
CA ASP A 545 -43.12 -12.90 -7.51
C ASP A 545 -41.94 -12.68 -8.47
N ARG A 546 -42.17 -12.87 -9.77
CA ARG A 546 -41.15 -12.65 -10.81
C ARG A 546 -40.85 -11.17 -10.95
N PHE A 547 -41.88 -10.33 -11.01
CA PHE A 547 -41.74 -8.87 -11.09
C PHE A 547 -41.12 -8.26 -9.83
N ASN A 548 -41.52 -8.74 -8.64
CA ASN A 548 -40.96 -8.28 -7.37
C ASN A 548 -39.46 -8.62 -7.26
N GLU A 549 -39.06 -9.82 -7.67
CA GLU A 549 -37.65 -10.21 -7.69
C GLU A 549 -36.85 -9.42 -8.74
N THR A 550 -37.44 -9.09 -9.91
CA THR A 550 -36.83 -8.19 -10.91
C THR A 550 -36.54 -6.81 -10.32
N ILE A 551 -37.49 -6.24 -9.58
CA ILE A 551 -37.30 -4.96 -8.88
C ILE A 551 -36.21 -5.07 -7.81
N ARG A 552 -36.21 -6.14 -7.02
CA ARG A 552 -35.20 -6.36 -5.98
C ARG A 552 -33.79 -6.44 -6.56
N LEU A 553 -33.61 -7.21 -7.63
CA LEU A 553 -32.33 -7.35 -8.34
C LEU A 553 -31.87 -6.03 -8.96
N LYS A 554 -32.80 -5.24 -9.51
CA LYS A 554 -32.52 -3.89 -10.03
C LYS A 554 -32.05 -2.94 -8.92
N ILE A 555 -32.73 -2.93 -7.77
CA ILE A 555 -32.35 -2.09 -6.62
C ILE A 555 -30.96 -2.50 -6.12
N ALA A 556 -30.71 -3.80 -5.94
CA ALA A 556 -29.40 -4.31 -5.56
C ALA A 556 -28.30 -3.86 -6.53
N ASN A 557 -28.56 -3.90 -7.84
CA ASN A 557 -27.60 -3.41 -8.83
C ASN A 557 -27.38 -1.90 -8.78
N ASP A 558 -28.44 -1.09 -8.62
CA ASP A 558 -28.30 0.37 -8.54
C ASP A 558 -27.46 0.76 -7.31
N GLU A 559 -27.63 0.06 -6.19
CA GLU A 559 -26.80 0.26 -5.00
C GLU A 559 -25.34 -0.14 -5.21
N ASP A 560 -25.10 -1.36 -5.69
CA ASP A 560 -23.75 -1.90 -5.85
C ASP A 560 -22.96 -1.12 -6.91
N SER A 561 -23.61 -0.74 -8.01
CA SER A 561 -22.99 0.05 -9.09
C SER A 561 -22.77 1.52 -8.69
N LYS A 562 -23.68 2.14 -7.92
CA LYS A 562 -23.49 3.51 -7.41
C LYS A 562 -22.36 3.57 -6.39
N LEU A 563 -22.24 2.57 -5.52
CA LEU A 563 -21.13 2.49 -4.58
C LEU A 563 -19.78 2.35 -5.31
N ALA A 564 -19.70 1.43 -6.27
CA ALA A 564 -18.50 1.24 -7.07
C ALA A 564 -18.09 2.53 -7.80
N LEU A 565 -19.07 3.32 -8.27
CA LEU A 565 -18.82 4.61 -8.91
C LEU A 565 -18.23 5.64 -7.95
N ILE A 566 -18.78 5.76 -6.73
CA ILE A 566 -18.27 6.69 -5.73
C ILE A 566 -16.84 6.32 -5.36
N ILE A 567 -16.57 5.05 -5.09
CA ILE A 567 -15.22 4.58 -4.73
C ILE A 567 -14.26 4.79 -5.89
N TYR A 568 -14.67 4.55 -7.15
CA TYR A 568 -13.86 4.85 -8.33
C TYR A 568 -13.40 6.31 -8.38
N PHE A 569 -14.30 7.26 -8.11
CA PHE A 569 -13.96 8.69 -8.10
C PHE A 569 -13.08 9.12 -6.92
N ILE A 570 -13.00 8.32 -5.86
CA ILE A 570 -12.05 8.53 -4.76
C ILE A 570 -10.71 7.86 -5.12
N PHE A 571 -10.74 6.64 -5.63
CA PHE A 571 -9.58 5.84 -6.00
C PHE A 571 -8.72 6.51 -7.07
N ALA A 572 -9.33 6.90 -8.19
CA ALA A 572 -8.59 7.34 -9.38
C ALA A 572 -7.72 8.60 -9.13
N PRO A 573 -8.21 9.64 -8.43
CA PRO A 573 -7.38 10.79 -8.07
C PRO A 573 -6.22 10.45 -7.14
N PHE A 574 -6.41 9.57 -6.14
CA PHE A 574 -5.33 9.24 -5.19
C PHE A 574 -4.15 8.55 -5.87
N ILE A 575 -4.40 7.64 -6.83
CA ILE A 575 -3.33 7.03 -7.62
C ILE A 575 -2.68 8.06 -8.56
N LEU A 576 -3.49 8.82 -9.29
CA LEU A 576 -2.99 9.77 -10.29
C LEU A 576 -2.16 10.89 -9.62
N VAL A 577 -2.72 11.55 -8.61
CA VAL A 577 -2.08 12.63 -7.85
C VAL A 577 -0.89 12.10 -7.06
N GLY A 578 -1.00 10.92 -6.46
CA GLY A 578 0.12 10.29 -5.75
C GLY A 578 1.34 10.09 -6.66
N LYS A 579 1.14 9.57 -7.88
CA LYS A 579 2.23 9.41 -8.86
C LYS A 579 2.74 10.73 -9.42
N ILE A 580 1.86 11.70 -9.66
CA ILE A 580 2.27 13.04 -10.08
C ILE A 580 3.16 13.70 -9.02
N LEU A 581 2.78 13.65 -7.75
CA LEU A 581 3.56 14.24 -6.66
C LEU A 581 4.89 13.52 -6.41
N GLU A 582 4.90 12.18 -6.54
CA GLU A 582 6.13 11.39 -6.45
C GLU A 582 7.14 11.82 -7.53
N ASN A 583 6.68 12.10 -8.75
CA ASN A 583 7.52 12.55 -9.86
C ASN A 583 7.87 14.04 -9.84
N ASN A 584 7.26 14.86 -8.97
CA ASN A 584 7.48 16.31 -8.88
C ASN A 584 8.15 16.71 -7.56
N ASN A 585 9.19 15.98 -7.13
CA ASN A 585 10.00 16.25 -5.93
C ASN A 585 9.27 16.20 -4.57
N TYR A 586 7.99 15.79 -4.52
CA TYR A 586 7.25 15.54 -3.28
C TYR A 586 7.16 14.03 -3.00
N GLU A 587 8.31 13.34 -2.99
CA GLU A 587 8.40 11.88 -2.97
C GLU A 587 7.64 11.24 -1.78
N SER A 588 7.77 11.80 -0.58
CA SER A 588 7.11 11.25 0.62
C SER A 588 5.58 11.36 0.56
N ILE A 589 5.05 12.52 0.16
CA ILE A 589 3.60 12.75 0.05
C ILE A 589 3.03 11.94 -1.12
N GLY A 590 3.73 11.94 -2.26
CA GLY A 590 3.34 11.19 -3.45
C GLY A 590 3.27 9.68 -3.20
N LYS A 591 4.31 9.11 -2.59
CA LYS A 591 4.31 7.68 -2.20
C LYS A 591 3.20 7.36 -1.22
N THR A 592 2.96 8.23 -0.23
CA THR A 592 1.89 8.03 0.75
C THR A 592 0.52 8.02 0.09
N LEU A 593 0.21 9.01 -0.76
CA LEU A 593 -1.06 9.08 -1.50
C LEU A 593 -1.25 7.92 -2.47
N PHE A 594 -0.17 7.48 -3.14
CA PHE A 594 -0.21 6.32 -4.01
C PHE A 594 -0.52 5.03 -3.23
N ILE A 595 0.11 4.84 -2.06
CA ILE A 595 -0.18 3.69 -1.17
C ILE A 595 -1.65 3.74 -0.69
N VAL A 596 -2.14 4.91 -0.28
CA VAL A 596 -3.56 5.08 0.09
C VAL A 596 -4.47 4.76 -1.10
N GLY A 597 -4.09 5.20 -2.30
CA GLY A 597 -4.78 4.87 -3.55
C GLY A 597 -4.85 3.36 -3.82
N ILE A 598 -3.78 2.61 -3.56
CA ILE A 598 -3.79 1.14 -3.67
C ILE A 598 -4.80 0.51 -2.69
N VAL A 599 -4.83 0.96 -1.44
CA VAL A 599 -5.77 0.44 -0.43
C VAL A 599 -7.22 0.70 -0.85
N ILE A 600 -7.53 1.91 -1.32
CA ILE A 600 -8.87 2.26 -1.84
C ILE A 600 -9.18 1.45 -3.11
N GLY A 601 -8.17 1.15 -3.92
CA GLY A 601 -8.26 0.29 -5.11
C GLY A 601 -8.71 -1.13 -4.81
N ILE A 602 -8.28 -1.72 -3.68
CA ILE A 602 -8.75 -3.05 -3.25
C ILE A 602 -10.25 -3.00 -2.91
N ILE A 603 -10.71 -1.94 -2.24
CA ILE A 603 -12.13 -1.75 -1.93
C ILE A 603 -12.94 -1.54 -3.22
N TYR A 604 -12.39 -0.76 -4.17
CA TYR A 604 -12.97 -0.54 -5.49
C TYR A 604 -13.11 -1.86 -6.26
N LEU A 605 -12.09 -2.72 -6.27
CA LEU A 605 -12.14 -4.03 -6.90
C LEU A 605 -13.29 -4.89 -6.35
N PHE A 606 -13.50 -4.86 -5.04
CA PHE A 606 -14.61 -5.57 -4.39
C PHE A 606 -15.98 -4.98 -4.77
N ALA A 607 -16.11 -3.64 -4.82
CA ALA A 607 -17.34 -2.99 -5.25
C ALA A 607 -17.63 -3.20 -6.75
N PHE A 608 -16.60 -3.19 -7.60
CA PHE A 608 -16.66 -3.45 -9.04
C PHE A 608 -17.14 -4.87 -9.35
N THR A 609 -16.50 -5.87 -8.73
CA THR A 609 -16.90 -7.28 -8.87
C THR A 609 -18.33 -7.50 -8.39
N ARG A 610 -18.72 -6.83 -7.30
CA ARG A 610 -20.08 -6.90 -6.78
C ARG A 610 -21.11 -6.31 -7.75
N SER A 611 -20.85 -5.13 -8.29
CA SER A 611 -21.68 -4.49 -9.32
C SER A 611 -21.83 -5.37 -10.57
N PHE A 612 -20.78 -6.12 -10.93
CA PHE A 612 -20.87 -7.09 -12.03
C PHE A 612 -21.77 -8.29 -11.69
N ILE A 613 -21.63 -8.86 -10.49
CA ILE A 613 -22.45 -9.99 -10.02
C ILE A 613 -23.94 -9.58 -9.94
N SER A 614 -24.25 -8.42 -9.37
CA SER A 614 -25.63 -7.93 -9.29
C SER A 614 -26.25 -7.72 -10.67
N PHE A 615 -25.49 -7.17 -11.61
CA PHE A 615 -25.93 -6.96 -12.99
C PHE A 615 -26.15 -8.29 -13.72
N SER A 616 -25.25 -9.25 -13.51
CA SER A 616 -25.36 -10.60 -14.08
C SER A 616 -26.59 -11.34 -13.55
N ASN A 617 -26.86 -11.26 -12.25
CA ASN A 617 -28.03 -11.88 -11.64
C ASN A 617 -29.33 -11.28 -12.20
N PHE A 618 -29.41 -9.96 -12.37
CA PHE A 618 -30.54 -9.31 -13.04
C PHE A 618 -30.73 -9.81 -14.48
N LYS A 619 -29.67 -9.84 -15.29
CA LYS A 619 -29.72 -10.31 -16.69
C LYS A 619 -30.17 -11.76 -16.81
N LYS A 620 -29.69 -12.63 -15.91
CA LYS A 620 -30.12 -14.04 -15.82
C LYS A 620 -31.61 -14.16 -15.49
N HIS A 621 -32.11 -13.35 -14.55
CA HIS A 621 -33.52 -13.34 -14.15
C HIS A 621 -34.46 -12.90 -15.28
N VAL A 622 -34.05 -11.88 -16.05
CA VAL A 622 -34.75 -11.37 -17.25
C VAL A 622 -34.47 -12.23 -18.50
N LYS A 623 -33.77 -13.37 -18.36
CA LYS A 623 -33.42 -14.30 -19.46
C LYS A 623 -32.71 -13.64 -20.66
N LYS A 624 -31.96 -12.56 -20.43
CA LYS A 624 -31.21 -11.85 -21.48
C LYS A 624 -29.71 -12.11 -21.37
N GLN A 625 -29.05 -12.27 -22.51
CA GLN A 625 -27.62 -12.52 -22.59
C GLN A 625 -26.80 -11.29 -22.15
N LEU A 626 -25.67 -11.51 -21.48
CA LEU A 626 -24.68 -10.45 -21.24
C LEU A 626 -24.04 -10.06 -22.58
N ILE A 627 -24.17 -8.79 -22.97
CA ILE A 627 -23.65 -8.27 -24.25
C ILE A 627 -22.11 -8.20 -24.28
N THR A 628 -21.44 -8.33 -23.13
CA THR A 628 -19.98 -8.24 -23.02
C THR A 628 -19.40 -9.52 -22.43
N ASN A 629 -18.37 -10.08 -23.08
CA ASN A 629 -17.51 -11.13 -22.49
C ASN A 629 -17.05 -10.66 -21.12
N SER A 630 -17.11 -11.53 -20.11
CA SER A 630 -16.73 -11.19 -18.73
C SER A 630 -15.31 -10.63 -18.65
N ILE A 631 -14.42 -11.12 -19.52
CA ILE A 631 -13.04 -10.63 -19.67
C ILE A 631 -13.01 -9.18 -20.18
N LEU A 632 -13.77 -8.86 -21.23
CA LEU A 632 -13.83 -7.51 -21.80
C LEU A 632 -14.43 -6.50 -20.81
N TYR A 633 -15.43 -6.94 -20.04
CA TYR A 633 -16.01 -6.14 -18.97
C TYR A 633 -14.98 -5.83 -17.87
N VAL A 634 -14.15 -6.79 -17.49
CA VAL A 634 -13.08 -6.56 -16.50
C VAL A 634 -12.00 -5.64 -17.06
N LEU A 635 -11.53 -5.89 -18.29
CA LEU A 635 -10.42 -5.16 -18.92
C LEU A 635 -10.75 -3.69 -19.20
N VAL A 636 -11.93 -3.41 -19.74
CA VAL A 636 -12.37 -2.04 -20.07
C VAL A 636 -13.10 -1.41 -18.90
N GLY A 637 -13.88 -2.20 -18.15
CA GLY A 637 -14.71 -1.69 -17.08
C GLY A 637 -13.96 -1.35 -15.80
N PHE A 638 -12.83 -1.99 -15.51
CA PHE A 638 -12.03 -1.64 -14.34
C PHE A 638 -11.43 -0.21 -14.42
N PRO A 639 -10.77 0.21 -15.52
CA PRO A 639 -10.24 1.57 -15.65
C PRO A 639 -11.31 2.62 -16.00
N LEU A 640 -12.44 2.24 -16.61
CA LEU A 640 -13.45 3.17 -17.12
C LEU A 640 -14.86 2.86 -16.56
N PHE A 641 -14.95 2.54 -15.28
CA PHE A 641 -16.23 2.11 -14.67
C PHE A 641 -17.32 3.17 -14.74
N PHE A 642 -16.98 4.46 -14.77
CA PHE A 642 -17.95 5.52 -15.02
C PHE A 642 -18.77 5.27 -16.30
N ILE A 643 -18.12 4.85 -17.39
CA ILE A 643 -18.82 4.52 -18.65
C ILE A 643 -19.72 3.31 -18.44
N VAL A 644 -19.19 2.27 -17.81
CA VAL A 644 -19.90 1.01 -17.55
C VAL A 644 -21.14 1.23 -16.68
N TYR A 645 -21.07 2.08 -15.66
CA TYR A 645 -22.21 2.44 -14.80
C TYR A 645 -23.38 3.01 -15.63
N PHE A 646 -23.12 3.94 -16.55
CA PHE A 646 -24.19 4.50 -17.40
C PHE A 646 -24.73 3.47 -18.40
N VAL A 647 -23.87 2.62 -18.95
CA VAL A 647 -24.28 1.53 -19.85
C VAL A 647 -25.20 0.54 -19.11
N GLN A 648 -24.79 0.08 -17.91
CA GLN A 648 -25.61 -0.78 -17.07
C GLN A 648 -26.96 -0.14 -16.76
N LYS A 649 -26.98 1.13 -16.35
CA LYS A 649 -28.22 1.84 -16.02
C LYS A 649 -29.16 1.96 -17.22
N LYS A 650 -28.63 2.25 -18.41
CA LYS A 650 -29.42 2.31 -19.65
C LYS A 650 -29.97 0.93 -20.02
N MET A 651 -29.16 -0.13 -19.89
CA MET A 651 -29.59 -1.51 -20.16
C MET A 651 -30.66 -1.97 -19.18
N LEU A 652 -30.50 -1.72 -17.87
CA LEU A 652 -31.53 -2.04 -16.87
C LEU A 652 -32.89 -1.41 -17.23
N LEU A 653 -32.89 -0.12 -17.58
CA LEU A 653 -34.13 0.59 -17.95
C LEU A 653 -34.74 0.06 -19.24
N LYS A 654 -33.91 -0.26 -20.24
CA LYS A 654 -34.35 -0.84 -21.51
C LYS A 654 -34.91 -2.25 -21.30
N ASP A 655 -34.21 -3.08 -20.53
CA ASP A 655 -34.61 -4.46 -20.30
C ASP A 655 -35.87 -4.56 -19.46
N MET A 656 -36.04 -3.69 -18.47
CA MET A 656 -37.31 -3.57 -17.74
C MET A 656 -38.49 -3.13 -18.62
N ALA A 657 -38.24 -2.33 -19.66
CA ALA A 657 -39.29 -1.90 -20.58
C ALA A 657 -39.65 -2.99 -21.62
N GLU A 658 -38.69 -3.83 -21.98
CA GLU A 658 -38.85 -4.92 -22.95
C GLU A 658 -39.33 -6.24 -22.33
N ASP A 659 -39.14 -6.46 -21.03
CA ASP A 659 -39.61 -7.64 -20.27
C ASP A 659 -41.12 -7.57 -19.94
N GLU A 660 -41.90 -6.92 -20.83
CA GLU A 660 -43.30 -6.49 -20.69
C GLU A 660 -43.54 -5.52 -19.52
N ILE A 661 -43.51 -4.20 -19.80
CA ILE A 661 -44.31 -3.10 -19.19
C ILE A 661 -43.78 -1.77 -19.76
N HIS A 662 -44.48 -1.23 -20.77
CA HIS A 662 -44.76 0.19 -21.06
C HIS A 662 -44.89 0.48 -22.56
N ASN A 663 -46.06 0.99 -22.96
CA ASN A 663 -46.19 1.98 -24.02
C ASN A 663 -47.20 3.05 -23.58
N PRO A 664 -46.82 4.32 -23.37
CA PRO A 664 -47.77 5.39 -23.12
C PRO A 664 -48.19 6.01 -24.45
N LEU A 665 -49.41 5.71 -24.91
CA LEU A 665 -50.14 6.58 -25.82
C LEU A 665 -51.09 7.43 -24.97
N ILE A 666 -50.86 8.74 -24.96
CA ILE A 666 -51.79 9.74 -24.44
C ILE A 666 -52.14 10.62 -25.65
N GLU A 667 -53.43 10.72 -25.97
CA GLU A 667 -53.99 11.76 -26.83
C GLU A 667 -53.99 13.09 -26.05
N VAL A 668 -53.51 14.18 -26.66
CA VAL A 668 -53.63 15.54 -26.13
C VAL A 668 -54.25 16.45 -27.18
N ASN A 669 -55.15 17.31 -26.68
CA ASN A 669 -55.97 18.31 -27.36
C ASN A 669 -55.20 19.23 -28.31
N LYS A 670 -55.86 19.54 -29.43
CA LYS A 670 -55.45 20.51 -30.44
C LYS A 670 -55.81 21.93 -30.00
N GLU A 671 -54.86 22.68 -29.46
CA GLU A 671 -54.94 24.16 -29.46
C GLU A 671 -53.58 24.89 -29.56
N ASP A 672 -52.43 24.24 -29.36
CA ASP A 672 -51.10 24.90 -29.39
C ASP A 672 -50.33 24.85 -30.74
N ALA A 673 -51.00 24.60 -31.86
CA ALA A 673 -50.34 24.17 -33.12
C ALA A 673 -49.58 25.26 -33.93
N ALA A 674 -49.66 26.54 -33.58
CA ALA A 674 -49.05 27.62 -34.39
C ALA A 674 -47.54 27.86 -34.12
N ILE A 675 -47.05 27.60 -32.90
CA ILE A 675 -45.66 27.94 -32.48
C ILE A 675 -44.68 26.75 -32.67
N CYS A 676 -45.21 25.53 -32.74
CA CYS A 676 -44.44 24.28 -32.79
C CYS A 676 -43.41 24.15 -33.94
N PRO A 677 -43.66 24.65 -35.17
CA PRO A 677 -42.66 24.60 -36.24
C PRO A 677 -41.39 25.42 -35.91
N GLN A 678 -41.59 26.59 -35.30
CA GLN A 678 -40.51 27.52 -34.96
C GLN A 678 -39.75 27.03 -33.72
N LEU A 679 -40.45 26.51 -32.72
CA LEU A 679 -39.85 25.86 -31.54
C LEU A 679 -39.02 24.63 -31.92
N ARG A 680 -39.50 23.82 -32.88
CA ARG A 680 -38.78 22.67 -33.42
C ARG A 680 -37.49 23.09 -34.15
N SER A 681 -37.53 24.19 -34.90
CA SER A 681 -36.35 24.76 -35.55
C SER A 681 -35.30 25.24 -34.54
N THR A 682 -35.71 26.01 -33.52
CA THR A 682 -34.83 26.50 -32.45
C THR A 682 -34.23 25.34 -31.65
N LEU A 683 -35.01 24.29 -31.35
CA LEU A 683 -34.52 23.08 -30.67
C LEU A 683 -33.49 22.32 -31.52
N LYS A 684 -33.74 22.20 -32.84
CA LYS A 684 -32.80 21.56 -33.78
C LYS A 684 -31.49 22.32 -33.82
N ASN A 685 -31.54 23.65 -33.92
CA ASN A 685 -30.36 24.52 -33.90
C ASN A 685 -29.61 24.41 -32.57
N TYR A 686 -30.29 24.46 -31.42
CA TYR A 686 -29.66 24.20 -30.12
C TYR A 686 -28.93 22.86 -30.11
N THR A 687 -29.60 21.77 -30.51
CA THR A 687 -28.98 20.44 -30.48
C THR A 687 -27.78 20.29 -31.40
N ALA A 688 -27.74 20.98 -32.54
CA ALA A 688 -26.59 20.98 -33.44
C ALA A 688 -25.41 21.71 -32.80
N HIS A 689 -25.60 22.97 -32.37
CA HIS A 689 -24.52 23.78 -31.78
C HIS A 689 -23.99 23.18 -30.47
N ALA A 690 -24.87 22.64 -29.63
CA ALA A 690 -24.49 22.02 -28.37
C ALA A 690 -23.68 20.72 -28.57
N LYS A 691 -24.00 19.92 -29.59
CA LYS A 691 -23.22 18.71 -29.93
C LYS A 691 -21.82 19.08 -30.44
N ILE A 692 -21.73 20.09 -31.30
CA ILE A 692 -20.44 20.58 -31.81
C ILE A 692 -19.59 21.11 -30.66
N ALA A 693 -20.16 21.91 -29.76
CA ALA A 693 -19.47 22.40 -28.56
C ALA A 693 -18.95 21.23 -27.68
N MET A 694 -19.74 20.17 -27.48
CA MET A 694 -19.29 19.00 -26.71
C MET A 694 -18.11 18.28 -27.36
N ILE A 695 -18.18 18.04 -28.67
CA ILE A 695 -17.15 17.35 -29.42
C ILE A 695 -15.84 18.13 -29.32
N VAL A 696 -15.89 19.43 -29.62
CA VAL A 696 -14.72 20.30 -29.63
C VAL A 696 -14.12 20.48 -28.23
N TYR A 697 -14.96 20.59 -27.18
CA TYR A 697 -14.51 20.60 -25.78
C TYR A 697 -13.77 19.30 -25.41
N SER A 698 -14.34 18.14 -25.78
CA SER A 698 -13.75 16.83 -25.47
C SER A 698 -12.41 16.63 -26.17
N LEU A 699 -12.30 17.03 -27.45
CA LEU A 699 -11.05 16.99 -28.21
C LEU A 699 -9.99 17.94 -27.61
N SER A 700 -10.38 19.14 -27.18
CA SER A 700 -9.47 20.10 -26.52
C SER A 700 -8.90 19.50 -25.22
N VAL A 701 -9.73 18.90 -24.37
CA VAL A 701 -9.28 18.24 -23.12
C VAL A 701 -8.34 17.06 -23.42
N ILE A 702 -8.65 16.24 -24.42
CA ILE A 702 -7.78 15.12 -24.83
C ILE A 702 -6.40 15.62 -25.28
N LEU A 703 -6.35 16.71 -26.06
CA LEU A 703 -5.08 17.28 -26.53
C LEU A 703 -4.27 17.91 -25.39
N VAL A 704 -4.91 18.49 -24.37
CA VAL A 704 -4.21 18.96 -23.16
C VAL A 704 -3.59 17.79 -22.39
N VAL A 705 -4.31 16.67 -22.25
CA VAL A 705 -3.73 15.45 -21.66
C VAL A 705 -2.57 14.92 -22.51
N LEU A 706 -2.72 14.93 -23.83
CA LEU A 706 -1.67 14.51 -24.76
C LEU A 706 -0.44 15.41 -24.67
N TYR A 707 -0.60 16.72 -24.46
CA TYR A 707 0.51 17.64 -24.20
C TYR A 707 1.35 17.18 -23.00
N PHE A 708 0.71 16.85 -21.86
CA PHE A 708 1.45 16.37 -20.68
C PHE A 708 2.16 15.04 -20.94
N ILE A 709 1.56 14.13 -21.70
CA ILE A 709 2.17 12.85 -22.08
C ILE A 709 3.38 13.07 -22.99
N LEU A 710 3.25 13.90 -24.03
CA LEU A 710 4.30 14.19 -25.01
C LEU A 710 5.47 14.99 -24.39
N ASN A 711 5.16 15.95 -23.51
CA ASN A 711 6.14 16.73 -22.79
C ASN A 711 6.97 15.85 -21.82
N ASN A 712 6.31 14.86 -21.17
CA ASN A 712 6.98 13.88 -20.32
C ASN A 712 7.89 12.91 -21.12
N ASN A 713 7.60 12.69 -22.40
CA ASN A 713 8.41 11.88 -23.32
C ASN A 713 9.49 12.69 -24.09
N LYS A 714 9.77 13.94 -23.69
CA LYS A 714 10.76 14.84 -24.30
C LYS A 714 10.52 15.12 -25.80
N GLN A 715 9.27 15.04 -26.27
CA GLN A 715 8.89 15.41 -27.64
C GLN A 715 8.31 16.83 -27.67
N GLU A 716 9.17 17.84 -27.50
CA GLU A 716 8.78 19.24 -27.29
C GLU A 716 7.98 19.82 -28.48
N ALA A 717 8.38 19.53 -29.72
CA ALA A 717 7.69 20.04 -30.92
C ALA A 717 6.25 19.50 -31.04
N LEU A 718 6.03 18.21 -30.76
CA LEU A 718 4.69 17.61 -30.77
C LEU A 718 3.84 18.08 -29.59
N ALA A 719 4.45 18.29 -28.42
CA ALA A 719 3.76 18.81 -27.25
C ALA A 719 3.25 20.24 -27.53
N LEU A 720 4.11 21.13 -28.03
CA LEU A 720 3.73 22.49 -28.41
C LEU A 720 2.63 22.51 -29.47
N ALA A 721 2.70 21.64 -30.49
CA ALA A 721 1.65 21.50 -31.50
C ALA A 721 0.31 21.04 -30.90
N ALA A 722 0.33 20.07 -29.98
CA ALA A 722 -0.87 19.60 -29.29
C ALA A 722 -1.51 20.71 -28.43
N LEU A 723 -0.69 21.53 -27.76
CA LEU A 723 -1.15 22.66 -26.96
C LEU A 723 -1.77 23.78 -27.82
N GLN A 724 -1.14 24.13 -28.94
CA GLN A 724 -1.68 25.11 -29.89
C GLN A 724 -3.01 24.65 -30.48
N LEU A 725 -3.11 23.37 -30.88
CA LEU A 725 -4.34 22.79 -31.43
C LEU A 725 -5.45 22.73 -30.36
N ALA A 726 -5.10 22.41 -29.11
CA ALA A 726 -6.03 22.45 -27.98
C ALA A 726 -6.61 23.85 -27.76
N ALA A 727 -5.79 24.89 -27.88
CA ALA A 727 -6.22 26.29 -27.74
C ALA A 727 -7.17 26.71 -28.87
N ILE A 728 -6.90 26.35 -30.12
CA ILE A 728 -7.79 26.61 -31.27
C ILE A 728 -9.14 25.94 -31.07
N LEU A 729 -9.16 24.66 -30.65
CA LEU A 729 -10.40 23.96 -30.35
C LEU A 729 -11.13 24.59 -29.16
N PHE A 730 -10.41 25.06 -28.13
CA PHE A 730 -11.06 25.75 -27.02
C PHE A 730 -11.78 27.03 -27.46
N ILE A 731 -11.18 27.81 -28.36
CA ILE A 731 -11.82 29.01 -28.94
C ILE A 731 -13.08 28.61 -29.72
N LEU A 732 -13.02 27.58 -30.56
CA LEU A 732 -14.20 27.04 -31.25
C LEU A 732 -15.28 26.59 -30.27
N PHE A 733 -14.91 25.92 -29.17
CA PHE A 733 -15.84 25.54 -28.11
C PHE A 733 -16.57 26.78 -27.56
N VAL A 734 -15.87 27.86 -27.21
CA VAL A 734 -16.47 29.09 -26.69
C VAL A 734 -17.49 29.68 -27.67
N ILE A 735 -17.17 29.71 -28.97
CA ILE A 735 -18.09 30.22 -30.02
C ILE A 735 -19.40 29.39 -30.07
N TYR A 736 -19.28 28.07 -30.16
CA TYR A 736 -20.45 27.18 -30.25
C TYR A 736 -21.23 27.10 -28.93
N PHE A 737 -20.55 27.27 -27.80
CA PHE A 737 -21.14 27.37 -26.48
C PHE A 737 -22.02 28.61 -26.35
N ILE A 738 -21.52 29.78 -26.72
CA ILE A 738 -22.31 31.03 -26.75
C ILE A 738 -23.52 30.88 -27.67
N LYS A 739 -23.34 30.30 -28.87
CA LYS A 739 -24.44 30.07 -29.82
C LYS A 739 -25.49 29.08 -29.28
N SER A 740 -25.08 28.08 -28.50
CA SER A 740 -25.97 27.17 -27.80
C SER A 740 -26.78 27.87 -26.70
N ILE A 741 -26.16 28.80 -25.95
CA ILE A 741 -26.86 29.62 -24.96
C ILE A 741 -27.89 30.54 -25.64
N LEU A 742 -27.50 31.25 -26.70
CA LEU A 742 -28.41 32.15 -27.44
C LEU A 742 -29.66 31.41 -27.96
N ASN A 743 -29.49 30.21 -28.53
CA ASN A 743 -30.62 29.38 -28.96
C ASN A 743 -31.52 28.94 -27.78
N THR A 744 -30.93 28.72 -26.60
CA THR A 744 -31.69 28.39 -25.39
C THR A 744 -32.52 29.60 -24.95
N LEU A 745 -31.93 30.79 -24.91
CA LEU A 745 -32.63 32.03 -24.59
C LEU A 745 -33.75 32.33 -25.59
N GLN A 746 -33.50 32.10 -26.88
CA GLN A 746 -34.50 32.26 -27.93
C GLN A 746 -35.68 31.27 -27.78
N PHE A 747 -35.40 30.02 -27.40
CA PHE A 747 -36.44 29.00 -27.14
C PHE A 747 -37.37 29.41 -25.99
N TYR A 748 -36.84 29.99 -24.91
CA TYR A 748 -37.66 30.44 -23.77
C TYR A 748 -38.30 31.83 -23.99
N LYS A 749 -37.70 32.71 -24.80
CA LYS A 749 -38.33 33.97 -25.22
C LYS A 749 -39.58 33.73 -26.08
N GLN A 750 -39.55 32.71 -26.94
CA GLN A 750 -40.71 32.26 -27.74
C GLN A 750 -41.83 31.62 -26.89
N LYS A 751 -41.56 31.30 -25.62
CA LYS A 751 -42.49 30.69 -24.66
C LYS A 751 -43.17 31.72 -23.75
N GLU A 752 -42.85 33.02 -23.87
CA GLU A 752 -43.22 34.07 -22.87
C GLU A 752 -42.94 33.66 -21.41
N ALA A 753 -41.94 32.78 -21.19
CA ALA A 753 -41.64 32.22 -19.88
C ALA A 753 -40.35 32.82 -19.30
N THR A 754 -40.38 33.15 -18.01
CA THR A 754 -39.20 33.62 -17.27
C THR A 754 -38.21 32.48 -17.03
N ILE A 755 -36.93 32.75 -17.31
CA ILE A 755 -35.82 31.81 -17.07
C ILE A 755 -35.72 31.57 -15.56
N LYS A 756 -35.78 30.30 -15.13
CA LYS A 756 -35.71 29.94 -13.70
C LYS A 756 -34.28 30.14 -13.17
N THR A 757 -34.12 30.53 -11.90
CA THR A 757 -32.83 30.66 -11.20
C THR A 757 -31.93 29.42 -11.32
N ALA A 758 -32.52 28.22 -11.31
CA ALA A 758 -31.80 26.97 -11.53
C ALA A 758 -31.16 26.87 -12.93
N GLN A 759 -31.76 27.47 -13.96
CA GLN A 759 -31.21 27.50 -15.32
C GLN A 759 -30.03 28.47 -15.43
N LEU A 760 -30.07 29.59 -14.69
CA LEU A 760 -28.95 30.52 -14.59
C LEU A 760 -27.72 29.83 -13.96
N ILE A 761 -27.94 29.05 -12.89
CA ILE A 761 -26.90 28.25 -12.23
C ILE A 761 -26.34 27.18 -13.17
N ILE A 762 -27.19 26.49 -13.95
CA ILE A 762 -26.73 25.49 -14.92
C ILE A 762 -25.89 26.14 -16.03
N ILE A 763 -26.26 27.33 -16.51
CA ILE A 763 -25.47 28.09 -17.49
C ILE A 763 -24.12 28.52 -16.89
N LEU A 764 -24.10 28.95 -15.62
CA LEU A 764 -22.88 29.34 -14.91
C LEU A 764 -21.94 28.15 -14.65
N MET A 765 -22.49 26.96 -14.37
CA MET A 765 -21.73 25.71 -14.26
C MET A 765 -21.20 25.19 -15.60
N SER A 766 -21.79 25.63 -16.72
CA SER A 766 -21.43 25.16 -18.06
C SER A 766 -20.07 25.69 -18.55
N SER A 767 -19.53 26.74 -17.93
CA SER A 767 -18.21 27.28 -18.25
C SER A 767 -17.06 26.45 -17.68
N ILE A 768 -17.30 25.66 -16.63
CA ILE A 768 -16.28 24.86 -15.92
C ILE A 768 -16.38 23.38 -16.28
N LEU A 769 -17.58 22.84 -16.52
CA LEU A 769 -17.77 21.40 -16.75
C LEU A 769 -18.89 21.08 -17.76
N TYR A 770 -18.72 21.53 -19.01
CA TYR A 770 -19.72 21.50 -20.08
C TYR A 770 -20.49 20.16 -20.30
N PRO A 771 -19.88 18.95 -20.16
CA PRO A 771 -20.58 17.70 -20.41
C PRO A 771 -21.80 17.47 -19.51
N ILE A 772 -21.77 17.91 -18.25
CA ILE A 772 -22.87 17.69 -17.30
C ILE A 772 -24.08 18.59 -17.62
N PRO A 773 -23.92 19.92 -17.76
CA PRO A 773 -25.02 20.81 -18.15
C PRO A 773 -25.61 20.53 -19.52
N PHE A 774 -24.82 20.06 -20.51
CA PHE A 774 -25.31 19.69 -21.84
C PHE A 774 -26.48 18.68 -21.75
N PHE A 775 -26.29 17.58 -21.01
CA PHE A 775 -27.29 16.53 -20.94
C PHE A 775 -28.54 16.98 -20.16
N ILE A 776 -28.36 17.82 -19.15
CA ILE A 776 -29.44 18.37 -18.34
C ILE A 776 -30.30 19.32 -19.19
N LEU A 777 -29.69 20.31 -19.85
CA LEU A 777 -30.38 21.29 -20.70
C LEU A 777 -31.03 20.63 -21.91
N GLN A 778 -30.37 19.68 -22.56
CA GLN A 778 -30.95 18.96 -23.70
C GLN A 778 -32.18 18.13 -23.29
N LYS A 779 -32.13 17.47 -22.12
CA LYS A 779 -33.26 16.69 -21.60
C LYS A 779 -34.41 17.60 -21.18
N GLN A 780 -34.11 18.75 -20.57
CA GLN A 780 -35.12 19.77 -20.22
C GLN A 780 -35.78 20.36 -21.46
N LEU A 781 -35.02 20.87 -22.44
CA LEU A 781 -35.56 21.43 -23.68
C LEU A 781 -36.41 20.42 -24.48
N LYS A 782 -36.02 19.14 -24.51
CA LYS A 782 -36.83 18.08 -25.13
C LYS A 782 -38.10 17.76 -24.34
N ARG A 783 -38.03 17.78 -23.01
CA ARG A 783 -39.19 17.55 -22.14
C ARG A 783 -40.20 18.70 -22.29
N ASP A 784 -39.70 19.93 -22.29
CA ASP A 784 -40.49 21.14 -22.46
C ASP A 784 -41.09 21.23 -23.88
N PHE A 785 -40.32 20.89 -24.92
CA PHE A 785 -40.87 20.76 -26.28
C PHE A 785 -41.95 19.69 -26.37
N LYS A 786 -41.74 18.53 -25.72
CA LYS A 786 -42.74 17.46 -25.69
C LYS A 786 -44.01 17.96 -25.02
N SER A 787 -43.93 18.50 -23.80
CA SER A 787 -45.11 19.02 -23.09
C SER A 787 -45.90 20.12 -23.80
N ILE A 788 -45.32 20.79 -24.80
CA ILE A 788 -45.96 21.89 -25.54
C ILE A 788 -46.51 21.40 -26.91
N CYS A 789 -45.85 20.45 -27.57
CA CYS A 789 -46.14 20.11 -28.97
C CYS A 789 -46.47 18.63 -29.22
N LEU A 790 -46.40 17.74 -28.21
CA LEU A 790 -46.53 16.28 -28.32
C LEU A 790 -47.11 15.63 -27.05
#